data_AF-A0A661SZS6-F1
#
_entry.id   AF-A0A661SZS6-F1
#
_cell.length_a   1.000
_cell.length_b   1.000
_cell.length_c   1.000
_cell.angle_alpha   90.00
_cell.angle_beta   90.00
_cell.angle_gamma   90.00
#
_symmetry.space_group_name_H-M   'P 1'
#
loop_
_entity.id
_entity.type
_entity.pdbx_description
1 polymer ?
#
loop_
_entity_poly.entity_id
_entity_poly.type
_entity_poly.pdbx_seq_one_letter_code
_entity_poly.pdbx_strand_id
1 'polypeptide(L)'
;MCAGREMMFHKSSESIHMEKAYEAFRAVIRALVGGEETEAPLCGVDVAGQFRPDDPSPDAALRNLNAAFLIVQAGAAHPLYARAEAFIFGEGKSGGTDAAAFYRDGISLVRSEIEERCEEDRGFFEKLSGLARWLGSPENRDRRREAAVRIREIFFPEGIGIPEDRDRLVAKFREKRSVRIERLNPDPIRNPAEEILWTSNVLLTVPAAGKDVDGLAVPETVREELRRAAEAPQRYWYDHPMPVGVAPEQNELLYGLRGLDRAVAFEKARGTVPGDAKLSCLLSISVTHEGLQDPAGACLQEMVRHGPRWRHLRVWALSETDCSRITREVLLPAVRHYPGCGDGESLHAIIGVDGEYGRHYSFLKAVSAFWQVFMDPRVRATFKIDLDQVFPQDLLVKETGASAFQHLCTPLWGALGRDREGERVELGMIAGALVNQKDAARSLFTPDVGYPEDDIRGDEWIFQSRLPQALSTEFEMMTRYGKGALDGKTRCLQRVHVTGGTCGILVDSLRRFRPFTPGFIGRAEDQAYLLAGLYRRHAGKLLRYVHKDGLIMRHDKEGFAADAVKSAVTGKELGDYIRILLFSLYAGALPWPSSRIKAATDPFTGCFISAIPHTLVYLRLALRASVLFGEGKGARAVELIETGSRRLHTLVRDFKRHPDLLRHRYVFEKKGWDCYYRILDQAEKGLARGEPFSLDLRRKAMKILDACELRL
;
A
#
# COMPACT_ATOMS: atom_id res chain seq x y z
N MET A 1 -45.50 59.09 -5.29
CA MET A 1 -44.27 59.00 -4.49
C MET A 1 -44.23 57.62 -3.83
N CYS A 2 -43.58 56.64 -4.47
CA CYS A 2 -43.29 55.34 -3.86
C CYS A 2 -41.79 55.12 -4.00
N ALA A 3 -41.06 55.26 -2.90
CA ALA A 3 -39.64 54.99 -2.83
C ALA A 3 -39.40 53.49 -2.64
N GLY A 4 -38.55 52.93 -3.50
CA GLY A 4 -38.08 51.56 -3.41
C GLY A 4 -37.16 51.35 -2.20
N ARG A 5 -37.29 50.18 -1.57
CA ARG A 5 -36.26 49.60 -0.70
C ARG A 5 -35.52 48.55 -1.49
N GLU A 6 -34.27 48.85 -1.84
CA GLU A 6 -33.29 47.86 -2.24
C GLU A 6 -33.08 46.87 -1.10
N MET A 7 -33.28 45.60 -1.41
CA MET A 7 -33.05 44.49 -0.51
C MET A 7 -31.56 44.13 -0.60
N MET A 8 -30.72 44.80 0.19
CA MET A 8 -29.32 44.40 0.40
C MET A 8 -29.30 43.03 1.10
N PHE A 9 -28.97 41.98 0.36
CA PHE A 9 -28.61 40.68 0.94
C PHE A 9 -27.32 40.85 1.76
N HIS A 10 -27.43 40.88 3.09
CA HIS A 10 -26.27 40.65 3.95
C HIS A 10 -25.81 39.19 3.81
N LYS A 11 -24.71 38.96 3.07
CA LYS A 11 -23.93 37.71 3.21
C LYS A 11 -23.47 37.63 4.68
N SER A 12 -23.68 36.49 5.34
CA SER A 12 -23.20 36.27 6.70
C SER A 12 -21.67 36.45 6.79
N SER A 13 -21.14 36.85 7.94
CA SER A 13 -19.69 36.99 8.16
C SER A 13 -18.90 35.70 7.87
N GLU A 14 -19.52 34.54 8.06
CA GLU A 14 -18.99 33.22 7.71
C GLU A 14 -18.83 33.05 6.18
N SER A 15 -19.83 33.45 5.39
CA SER A 15 -19.76 33.38 3.91
C SER A 15 -18.62 34.23 3.34
N ILE A 16 -18.34 35.40 3.93
CA ILE A 16 -17.24 36.28 3.53
C ILE A 16 -15.88 35.66 3.88
N HIS A 17 -15.78 34.93 4.99
CA HIS A 17 -14.53 34.28 5.40
C HIS A 17 -14.18 33.09 4.49
N MET A 18 -15.18 32.31 4.09
CA MET A 18 -15.01 31.16 3.19
C MET A 18 -14.61 31.57 1.78
N GLU A 19 -15.24 32.62 1.25
CA GLU A 19 -14.88 33.16 -0.05
C GLU A 19 -13.41 33.66 -0.08
N LYS A 20 -12.94 34.30 1.01
CA LYS A 20 -11.52 34.70 1.14
C LYS A 20 -10.56 33.51 1.21
N ALA A 21 -10.94 32.42 1.86
CA ALA A 21 -10.11 31.23 1.97
C ALA A 21 -9.87 30.57 0.62
N TYR A 22 -10.93 30.38 -0.17
CA TYR A 22 -10.81 29.78 -1.48
C TYR A 22 -10.13 30.70 -2.50
N GLU A 23 -10.29 32.02 -2.40
CA GLU A 23 -9.51 32.98 -3.21
C GLU A 23 -8.00 32.93 -2.90
N ALA A 24 -7.60 32.72 -1.63
CA ALA A 24 -6.20 32.49 -1.30
C ALA A 24 -5.67 31.20 -1.97
N PHE A 25 -6.45 30.12 -1.95
CA PHE A 25 -6.10 28.90 -2.67
C PHE A 25 -5.95 29.13 -4.19
N ARG A 26 -6.91 29.82 -4.81
CA ARG A 26 -6.86 30.18 -6.25
C ARG A 26 -5.59 30.95 -6.61
N ALA A 27 -5.16 31.89 -5.77
CA ALA A 27 -3.92 32.63 -5.97
C ALA A 27 -2.68 31.71 -5.95
N VAL A 28 -2.65 30.71 -5.06
CA VAL A 28 -1.58 29.70 -5.02
C VAL A 28 -1.59 28.84 -6.29
N ILE A 29 -2.76 28.36 -6.73
CA ILE A 29 -2.87 27.59 -7.97
C ILE A 29 -2.42 28.41 -9.18
N ARG A 30 -2.80 29.68 -9.26
CA ARG A 30 -2.35 30.59 -10.33
C ARG A 30 -0.84 30.76 -10.37
N ALA A 31 -0.19 30.91 -9.22
CA ALA A 31 1.27 30.95 -9.17
C ALA A 31 1.91 29.62 -9.62
N LEU A 32 1.27 28.48 -9.35
CA LEU A 32 1.73 27.17 -9.82
C LEU A 32 1.63 27.03 -11.34
N VAL A 33 0.49 27.38 -11.95
CA VAL A 33 0.17 27.08 -13.36
C VAL A 33 0.41 28.24 -14.34
N GLY A 34 0.74 29.43 -13.83
CA GLY A 34 0.90 30.66 -14.62
C GLY A 34 -0.38 31.51 -14.62
N GLY A 35 -0.21 32.83 -14.55
CA GLY A 35 -1.31 33.80 -14.48
C GLY A 35 -1.33 34.84 -15.61
N GLU A 36 -0.18 35.16 -16.21
CA GLU A 36 -0.03 36.13 -17.30
C GLU A 36 0.93 35.56 -18.37
N GLU A 37 0.86 36.04 -19.61
CA GLU A 37 1.71 35.56 -20.73
C GLU A 37 3.23 35.70 -20.47
N THR A 38 3.62 36.56 -19.52
CA THR A 38 5.01 36.85 -19.17
C THR A 38 5.48 36.15 -17.89
N GLU A 39 4.60 35.52 -17.11
CA GLU A 39 4.94 34.90 -15.84
C GLU A 39 5.22 33.39 -16.02
N ALA A 40 6.46 32.98 -15.80
CA ALA A 40 6.82 31.57 -15.85
C ALA A 40 6.12 30.77 -14.74
N PRO A 41 5.42 29.66 -15.06
CA PRO A 41 4.73 28.84 -14.06
C PRO A 41 5.73 28.19 -13.10
N LEU A 42 5.47 28.26 -11.79
CA LEU A 42 6.35 27.63 -10.79
C LEU A 42 6.48 26.13 -11.04
N CYS A 43 5.39 25.46 -11.43
CA CYS A 43 5.40 24.02 -11.66
C CYS A 43 6.24 23.60 -12.89
N GLY A 44 6.70 24.55 -13.72
CA GLY A 44 7.51 24.26 -14.90
C GLY A 44 6.73 23.60 -16.04
N VAL A 45 5.42 23.86 -16.12
CA VAL A 45 4.52 23.35 -17.16
C VAL A 45 3.65 24.49 -17.69
N ASP A 46 3.68 24.70 -19.00
CA ASP A 46 2.86 25.69 -19.70
C ASP A 46 1.42 25.17 -19.88
N VAL A 47 0.60 25.35 -18.84
CA VAL A 47 -0.82 24.94 -18.84
C VAL A 47 -1.64 25.78 -19.83
N ALA A 48 -1.33 27.08 -19.92
CA ALA A 48 -2.02 28.01 -20.82
C ALA A 48 -1.81 27.61 -22.29
N GLY A 49 -0.57 27.33 -22.71
CA GLY A 49 -0.25 26.88 -24.05
C GLY A 49 -0.79 25.50 -24.40
N GLN A 50 -1.11 24.65 -23.41
CA GLN A 50 -1.78 23.38 -23.63
C GLN A 50 -3.29 23.53 -23.92
N PHE A 51 -3.93 24.62 -23.46
CA PHE A 51 -5.34 24.88 -23.69
C PHE A 51 -5.59 25.48 -25.08
N ARG A 52 -5.77 24.59 -26.07
CA ARG A 52 -6.05 24.91 -27.47
C ARG A 52 -7.33 24.18 -27.93
N PRO A 53 -8.53 24.68 -27.56
CA PRO A 53 -9.82 24.05 -27.88
C PRO A 53 -10.06 23.74 -29.36
N ASP A 54 -9.41 24.48 -30.26
CA ASP A 54 -9.59 24.37 -31.71
C ASP A 54 -8.65 23.33 -32.36
N ASP A 55 -7.76 22.71 -31.56
CA ASP A 55 -6.84 21.67 -32.01
C ASP A 55 -7.60 20.36 -32.32
N PRO A 56 -7.48 19.81 -33.55
CA PRO A 56 -8.17 18.59 -33.94
C PRO A 56 -7.40 17.30 -33.55
N SER A 57 -6.26 17.38 -32.85
CA SER A 57 -5.47 16.20 -32.53
C SER A 57 -6.27 15.18 -31.71
N PRO A 58 -6.00 13.85 -31.87
CA PRO A 58 -6.74 12.81 -31.16
C PRO A 58 -6.72 12.95 -29.62
N ASP A 59 -5.65 13.51 -29.08
CA ASP A 59 -5.46 13.76 -27.64
C ASP A 59 -5.94 15.14 -27.18
N ALA A 60 -6.32 16.04 -28.10
CA ALA A 60 -6.67 17.43 -27.80
C ALA A 60 -7.82 17.55 -26.81
N ALA A 61 -8.86 16.70 -26.92
CA ALA A 61 -10.04 16.79 -26.07
C ALA A 61 -9.69 16.66 -24.57
N LEU A 62 -8.92 15.63 -24.21
CA LEU A 62 -8.50 15.39 -22.82
C LEU A 62 -7.40 16.35 -22.37
N ARG A 63 -6.49 16.73 -23.26
CA ARG A 63 -5.49 17.78 -22.97
C ARG A 63 -6.17 19.11 -22.60
N ASN A 64 -7.13 19.53 -23.42
CA ASN A 64 -7.88 20.77 -23.19
C ASN A 64 -8.76 20.69 -21.94
N LEU A 65 -9.38 19.54 -21.68
CA LEU A 65 -10.17 19.32 -20.47
C LEU A 65 -9.30 19.43 -19.21
N ASN A 66 -8.13 18.80 -19.21
CA ASN A 66 -7.17 18.85 -18.11
C ASN A 66 -6.64 20.26 -17.86
N ALA A 67 -6.26 20.98 -18.93
CA ALA A 67 -5.81 22.37 -18.83
C ALA A 67 -6.93 23.29 -18.34
N ALA A 68 -8.16 23.11 -18.84
CA ALA A 68 -9.33 23.87 -18.40
C ALA A 68 -9.61 23.68 -16.90
N PHE A 69 -9.50 22.45 -16.39
CA PHE A 69 -9.63 22.18 -14.96
C PHE A 69 -8.64 23.01 -14.12
N LEU A 70 -7.35 22.99 -14.48
CA LEU A 70 -6.31 23.75 -13.76
C LEU A 70 -6.53 25.26 -13.85
N ILE A 71 -6.92 25.78 -15.02
CA ILE A 71 -7.23 27.20 -15.24
C ILE A 71 -8.44 27.63 -14.40
N VAL A 72 -9.50 26.82 -14.34
CA VAL A 72 -10.68 27.12 -13.52
C VAL A 72 -10.33 27.12 -12.02
N GLN A 73 -9.45 26.22 -11.58
CA GLN A 73 -8.94 26.22 -10.20
C GLN A 73 -8.04 27.43 -9.88
N ALA A 74 -7.45 28.09 -10.88
CA ALA A 74 -6.69 29.34 -10.72
C ALA A 74 -7.58 30.60 -10.56
N GLY A 75 -8.88 30.47 -10.84
CA GLY A 75 -9.91 31.50 -10.65
C GLY A 75 -10.02 32.54 -11.76
N ALA A 76 -11.02 33.41 -11.64
CA ALA A 76 -11.45 34.36 -12.68
C ALA A 76 -10.40 35.39 -13.13
N ALA A 77 -9.34 35.59 -12.34
CA ALA A 77 -8.25 36.47 -12.71
C ALA A 77 -7.17 35.79 -13.59
N HIS A 78 -7.32 34.52 -13.95
CA HIS A 78 -6.54 33.93 -15.04
C HIS A 78 -7.15 34.35 -16.41
N PRO A 79 -6.36 34.80 -17.40
CA PRO A 79 -6.84 35.31 -18.69
C PRO A 79 -7.74 34.34 -19.49
N LEU A 80 -7.54 33.04 -19.32
CA LEU A 80 -8.26 31.99 -20.04
C LEU A 80 -9.46 31.45 -19.24
N TYR A 81 -9.76 31.99 -18.05
CA TYR A 81 -10.79 31.46 -17.14
C TYR A 81 -12.15 31.29 -17.82
N ALA A 82 -12.71 32.35 -18.40
CA ALA A 82 -14.04 32.29 -18.99
C ALA A 82 -14.14 31.27 -20.13
N ARG A 83 -13.07 31.13 -20.94
CA ARG A 83 -13.00 30.16 -22.02
C ARG A 83 -12.86 28.72 -21.49
N ALA A 84 -12.04 28.52 -20.46
CA ALA A 84 -11.87 27.24 -19.79
C ALA A 84 -13.14 26.77 -19.06
N GLU A 85 -13.82 27.69 -18.37
CA GLU A 85 -15.09 27.43 -17.68
C GLU A 85 -16.17 27.03 -18.70
N ALA A 86 -16.31 27.77 -19.79
CA ALA A 86 -17.24 27.42 -20.87
C ALA A 86 -16.90 26.05 -21.50
N PHE A 87 -15.62 25.69 -21.60
CA PHE A 87 -15.20 24.40 -22.15
C PHE A 87 -15.55 23.22 -21.24
N ILE A 88 -15.35 23.34 -19.91
CA ILE A 88 -15.57 22.24 -18.97
C ILE A 88 -17.06 22.03 -18.61
N PHE A 89 -17.83 23.12 -18.58
CA PHE A 89 -19.27 23.11 -18.26
C PHE A 89 -20.18 23.10 -19.50
N GLY A 90 -19.67 23.40 -20.69
CA GLY A 90 -20.45 23.37 -21.93
C GLY A 90 -20.79 21.95 -22.42
N GLU A 91 -21.88 21.81 -23.17
CA GLU A 91 -22.37 20.54 -23.74
C GLU A 91 -21.62 20.10 -25.03
N GLY A 92 -20.34 20.47 -25.17
CA GLY A 92 -19.53 20.23 -26.39
C GLY A 92 -18.80 18.87 -26.45
N LYS A 93 -17.84 18.74 -27.39
CA LYS A 93 -17.09 17.49 -27.73
C LYS A 93 -16.46 16.73 -26.54
N SER A 94 -16.21 17.38 -25.41
CA SER A 94 -15.62 16.81 -24.20
C SER A 94 -16.60 16.67 -23.03
N GLY A 95 -17.73 17.39 -23.05
CA GLY A 95 -18.63 17.61 -21.91
C GLY A 95 -19.38 16.36 -21.42
N GLY A 96 -19.53 15.35 -22.29
CA GLY A 96 -20.22 14.09 -22.01
C GLY A 96 -19.35 12.91 -21.58
N THR A 97 -18.03 13.10 -21.39
CA THR A 97 -17.13 12.01 -20.98
C THR A 97 -17.10 11.84 -19.45
N ASP A 98 -16.77 10.64 -18.97
CA ASP A 98 -16.55 10.36 -17.54
C ASP A 98 -15.46 11.27 -16.95
N ALA A 99 -14.43 11.59 -17.73
CA ALA A 99 -13.37 12.51 -17.33
C ALA A 99 -13.90 13.94 -17.09
N ALA A 100 -14.83 14.43 -17.92
CA ALA A 100 -15.42 15.76 -17.72
C ALA A 100 -16.32 15.79 -16.49
N ALA A 101 -17.11 14.74 -16.26
CA ALA A 101 -17.89 14.62 -15.03
C ALA A 101 -16.99 14.59 -13.78
N PHE A 102 -15.89 13.83 -13.83
CA PHE A 102 -14.89 13.77 -12.76
C PHE A 102 -14.29 15.14 -12.44
N TYR A 103 -13.82 15.89 -13.44
CA TYR A 103 -13.24 17.21 -13.18
C TYR A 103 -14.27 18.25 -12.73
N ARG A 104 -15.51 18.22 -13.22
CA ARG A 104 -16.59 19.08 -12.73
C ARG A 104 -16.89 18.83 -11.25
N ASP A 105 -17.04 17.56 -10.87
CA ASP A 105 -17.19 17.18 -9.46
C ASP A 105 -15.95 17.62 -8.65
N GLY A 106 -14.75 17.46 -9.22
CA GLY A 106 -13.49 17.91 -8.63
C GLY A 106 -13.43 19.40 -8.33
N ILE A 107 -13.96 20.28 -9.21
CA ILE A 107 -14.01 21.73 -8.96
C ILE A 107 -14.81 22.02 -7.68
N SER A 108 -15.99 21.42 -7.54
CA SER A 108 -16.82 21.60 -6.35
C SER A 108 -16.17 20.99 -5.11
N LEU A 109 -15.59 19.79 -5.21
CA LEU A 109 -15.02 19.08 -4.07
C LEU A 109 -13.76 19.77 -3.53
N VAL A 110 -12.87 20.24 -4.41
CA VAL A 110 -11.68 21.01 -4.00
C VAL A 110 -12.10 22.28 -3.27
N ARG A 111 -13.11 22.98 -3.77
CA ARG A 111 -13.63 24.18 -3.11
C ARG A 111 -14.15 23.86 -1.71
N SER A 112 -15.07 22.90 -1.59
CA SER A 112 -15.66 22.53 -0.31
C SER A 112 -14.60 22.05 0.69
N GLU A 113 -13.66 21.21 0.27
CA GLU A 113 -12.61 20.68 1.15
C GLU A 113 -11.67 21.78 1.66
N ILE A 114 -11.32 22.78 0.84
CA ILE A 114 -10.49 23.91 1.26
C ILE A 114 -11.25 24.86 2.18
N GLU A 115 -12.51 25.15 1.89
CA GLU A 115 -13.38 25.97 2.73
C GLU A 115 -13.56 25.32 4.11
N GLU A 116 -14.00 24.05 4.15
CA GLU A 116 -14.17 23.25 5.37
C GLU A 116 -12.86 23.17 6.17
N ARG A 117 -11.72 22.91 5.51
CA ARG A 117 -10.43 22.80 6.20
C ARG A 117 -9.99 24.13 6.82
N CYS A 118 -10.25 25.25 6.15
CA CYS A 118 -9.95 26.58 6.70
C CYS A 118 -10.86 26.96 7.86
N GLU A 119 -12.11 26.48 7.85
CA GLU A 119 -13.07 26.66 8.94
C GLU A 119 -12.64 25.85 10.19
N GLU A 120 -12.28 24.59 10.00
CA GLU A 120 -11.88 23.68 11.08
C GLU A 120 -10.50 23.98 11.69
N ASP A 121 -9.56 24.50 10.88
CA ASP A 121 -8.19 24.78 11.29
C ASP A 121 -7.73 26.18 10.88
N ARG A 122 -7.83 27.10 11.83
CA ARG A 122 -7.34 28.48 11.70
C ARG A 122 -5.86 28.54 11.31
N GLY A 123 -5.03 27.63 11.80
CA GLY A 123 -3.61 27.57 11.46
C GLY A 123 -3.39 27.19 9.99
N PHE A 124 -4.25 26.34 9.43
CA PHE A 124 -4.25 26.06 7.99
C PHE A 124 -4.63 27.29 7.17
N PHE A 125 -5.72 27.98 7.55
CA PHE A 125 -6.14 29.22 6.88
C PHE A 125 -5.05 30.31 6.90
N GLU A 126 -4.40 30.52 8.05
CA GLU A 126 -3.33 31.51 8.20
C GLU A 126 -2.12 31.20 7.31
N LYS A 127 -1.71 29.92 7.24
CA LYS A 127 -0.63 29.50 6.36
C LYS A 127 -1.00 29.66 4.88
N LEU A 128 -2.22 29.26 4.48
CA LEU A 128 -2.68 29.37 3.10
C LEU A 128 -2.75 30.84 2.65
N SER A 129 -3.37 31.69 3.48
CA SER A 129 -3.47 33.14 3.22
C SER A 129 -2.10 33.81 3.21
N GLY A 130 -1.20 33.40 4.09
CA GLY A 130 0.18 33.88 4.14
C GLY A 130 0.97 33.50 2.88
N LEU A 131 0.84 32.25 2.42
CA LEU A 131 1.44 31.77 1.18
C LEU A 131 0.93 32.55 -0.03
N ALA A 132 -0.40 32.71 -0.15
CA ALA A 132 -1.02 33.47 -1.24
C ALA A 132 -0.49 34.91 -1.32
N ARG A 133 -0.40 35.60 -0.16
CA ARG A 133 0.14 36.96 -0.08
C ARG A 133 1.63 37.00 -0.46
N TRP A 134 2.41 36.03 0.00
CA TRP A 134 3.84 35.94 -0.27
C TRP A 134 4.13 35.69 -1.75
N LEU A 135 3.39 34.77 -2.39
CA LEU A 135 3.48 34.48 -3.83
C LEU A 135 2.94 35.63 -4.71
N GLY A 136 2.22 36.60 -4.14
CA GLY A 136 1.79 37.80 -4.87
C GLY A 136 2.95 38.68 -5.36
N SER A 137 4.15 38.55 -4.77
CA SER A 137 5.34 39.27 -5.23
C SER A 137 6.14 38.43 -6.26
N PRO A 138 6.44 38.97 -7.46
CA PRO A 138 7.25 38.29 -8.47
C PRO A 138 8.63 37.84 -7.95
N GLU A 139 9.32 38.69 -7.18
CA GLU A 139 10.65 38.38 -6.62
C GLU A 139 10.65 37.13 -5.73
N ASN A 140 9.52 36.82 -5.09
CA ASN A 140 9.38 35.64 -4.25
C ASN A 140 9.22 34.36 -5.09
N ARG A 141 8.64 34.47 -6.29
CA ARG A 141 8.47 33.33 -7.20
C ARG A 141 9.81 32.87 -7.79
N ASP A 142 10.73 33.81 -8.00
CA ASP A 142 12.09 33.50 -8.46
C ASP A 142 12.89 32.72 -7.41
N ARG A 143 12.50 32.81 -6.12
CA ARG A 143 13.06 32.01 -5.02
C ARG A 143 12.46 30.61 -4.99
N ARG A 144 12.62 29.84 -6.09
CA ARG A 144 12.00 28.51 -6.27
C ARG A 144 12.12 27.58 -5.07
N ARG A 145 13.29 27.55 -4.40
CA ARG A 145 13.50 26.72 -3.20
C ARG A 145 12.65 27.16 -2.01
N GLU A 146 12.59 28.46 -1.72
CA GLU A 146 11.75 29.00 -0.64
C GLU A 146 10.26 28.80 -0.97
N ALA A 147 9.87 29.04 -2.22
CA ALA A 147 8.52 28.78 -2.70
C ALA A 147 8.12 27.30 -2.52
N ALA A 148 9.00 26.36 -2.88
CA ALA A 148 8.73 24.93 -2.71
C ALA A 148 8.53 24.55 -1.24
N VAL A 149 9.32 25.10 -0.32
CA VAL A 149 9.14 24.87 1.13
C VAL A 149 7.79 25.38 1.60
N ARG A 150 7.41 26.62 1.26
CA ARG A 150 6.13 27.22 1.70
C ARG A 150 4.91 26.54 1.08
N ILE A 151 5.01 26.06 -0.17
CA ILE A 151 3.94 25.27 -0.81
C ILE A 151 3.78 23.92 -0.10
N ARG A 152 4.89 23.25 0.25
CA ARG A 152 4.86 21.99 1.01
C ARG A 152 4.23 22.15 2.40
N GLU A 153 4.34 23.30 3.05
CA GLU A 153 3.65 23.56 4.33
C GLU A 153 2.13 23.38 4.28
N ILE A 154 1.54 23.55 3.11
CA ILE A 154 0.10 23.36 2.88
C ILE A 154 -0.19 21.95 2.37
N PHE A 155 0.50 21.53 1.31
CA PHE A 155 0.12 20.33 0.56
C PHE A 155 0.85 19.05 1.01
N PHE A 156 2.07 19.16 1.52
CA PHE A 156 2.94 18.02 1.83
C PHE A 156 3.96 18.33 2.95
N PRO A 157 3.48 18.54 4.19
CA PRO A 157 4.33 18.98 5.29
C PRO A 157 5.41 17.94 5.68
N GLU A 158 5.22 16.67 5.32
CA GLU A 158 6.21 15.61 5.57
C GLU A 158 7.50 15.81 4.76
N GLY A 159 7.45 16.55 3.65
CA GLY A 159 8.60 16.84 2.81
C GLY A 159 9.49 17.98 3.33
N ILE A 160 9.06 18.71 4.37
CA ILE A 160 9.76 19.90 4.85
C ILE A 160 11.09 19.54 5.51
N GLY A 161 12.15 20.24 5.11
CA GLY A 161 13.48 20.11 5.69
C GLY A 161 14.23 18.84 5.28
N ILE A 162 13.61 17.92 4.52
CA ILE A 162 14.28 16.71 4.04
C ILE A 162 15.45 17.06 3.11
N PRO A 163 15.29 17.95 2.11
CA PRO A 163 16.44 18.34 1.28
C PRO A 163 17.53 19.11 2.03
N GLU A 164 17.15 19.89 3.06
CA GLU A 164 18.03 20.82 3.79
C GLU A 164 18.84 20.18 4.92
N ASP A 165 18.23 19.27 5.70
CA ASP A 165 18.74 18.88 7.02
C ASP A 165 18.52 17.39 7.32
N ARG A 166 19.07 16.56 6.42
CA ARG A 166 18.92 15.09 6.43
C ARG A 166 19.43 14.47 7.72
N ASP A 167 20.66 14.77 8.13
CA ASP A 167 21.31 14.15 9.29
C ASP A 167 20.54 14.43 10.60
N ARG A 168 20.07 15.67 10.80
CA ARG A 168 19.23 16.01 11.96
C ARG A 168 17.91 15.25 11.93
N LEU A 169 17.26 15.15 10.76
CA LEU A 169 16.01 14.42 10.63
C LEU A 169 16.21 12.92 10.87
N VAL A 170 17.28 12.32 10.34
CA VAL A 170 17.67 10.92 10.60
C VAL A 170 17.82 10.70 12.11
N ALA A 171 18.56 11.56 12.81
CA ALA A 171 18.74 11.47 14.26
C ALA A 171 17.41 11.61 15.01
N LYS A 172 16.61 12.63 14.68
CA LYS A 172 15.28 12.89 15.26
C LYS A 172 14.35 11.69 15.10
N PHE A 173 14.29 11.11 13.91
CA PHE A 173 13.40 9.97 13.64
C PHE A 173 13.90 8.69 14.31
N ARG A 174 15.21 8.43 14.36
CA ARG A 174 15.77 7.32 15.16
C ARG A 174 15.42 7.45 16.64
N GLU A 175 15.49 8.65 17.19
CA GLU A 175 15.07 8.91 18.57
C GLU A 175 13.56 8.66 18.76
N LYS A 176 12.73 9.17 17.83
CA LYS A 176 11.27 8.94 17.82
C LYS A 176 10.91 7.45 17.73
N ARG A 177 11.70 6.65 17.00
CA ARG A 177 11.50 5.20 16.85
C ARG A 177 12.17 4.37 17.93
N SER A 178 12.90 4.96 18.87
CA SER A 178 13.60 4.19 19.90
C SER A 178 12.62 3.54 20.87
N VAL A 179 12.86 2.26 21.15
CA VAL A 179 12.21 1.49 22.21
C VAL A 179 13.28 1.09 23.23
N ARG A 180 13.05 1.42 24.50
CA ARG A 180 13.82 0.89 25.62
C ARG A 180 13.28 -0.49 25.99
N ILE A 181 14.12 -1.51 25.86
CA ILE A 181 13.77 -2.89 26.17
C ILE A 181 13.68 -3.06 27.69
N GLU A 182 12.54 -3.58 28.15
CA GLU A 182 12.32 -3.96 29.55
C GLU A 182 12.56 -5.45 29.74
N ARG A 183 12.21 -6.27 28.74
CA ARG A 183 12.38 -7.72 28.78
C ARG A 183 12.48 -8.27 27.37
N LEU A 184 13.54 -9.03 27.09
CA LEU A 184 13.65 -9.80 25.85
C LEU A 184 12.61 -10.93 25.81
N ASN A 185 12.30 -11.44 24.62
CA ASN A 185 11.47 -12.62 24.47
C ASN A 185 12.17 -13.82 25.16
N PRO A 186 11.58 -14.43 26.21
CA PRO A 186 12.19 -15.56 26.90
C PRO A 186 12.21 -16.84 26.06
N ASP A 187 11.40 -16.91 25.00
CA ASP A 187 11.31 -18.06 24.12
C ASP A 187 11.30 -17.61 22.65
N PRO A 188 12.45 -17.16 22.10
CA PRO A 188 12.54 -16.78 20.70
C PRO A 188 12.28 -17.98 19.77
N ILE A 189 12.07 -17.70 18.48
CA ILE A 189 12.14 -18.73 17.44
C ILE A 189 13.54 -19.35 17.48
N ARG A 190 13.63 -20.69 17.41
CA ARG A 190 14.91 -21.41 17.43
C ARG A 190 15.19 -22.15 16.12
N ASN A 191 14.15 -22.67 15.50
CA ASN A 191 14.17 -23.38 14.22
C ASN A 191 13.19 -22.72 13.24
N PRO A 192 13.64 -21.71 12.46
CA PRO A 192 12.79 -21.02 11.49
C PRO A 192 12.21 -21.92 10.39
N ALA A 193 12.77 -23.11 10.13
CA ALA A 193 12.23 -24.03 9.13
C ALA A 193 10.96 -24.75 9.64
N GLU A 194 10.82 -24.96 10.95
CA GLU A 194 9.68 -25.66 11.56
C GLU A 194 8.72 -24.73 12.28
N GLU A 195 9.23 -23.67 12.92
CA GLU A 195 8.42 -22.78 13.77
C GLU A 195 7.79 -21.61 13.01
N ILE A 196 8.17 -21.39 11.75
CA ILE A 196 7.62 -20.32 10.90
C ILE A 196 6.86 -20.93 9.73
N LEU A 197 5.59 -20.54 9.57
CA LEU A 197 4.87 -20.73 8.32
C LEU A 197 5.25 -19.60 7.35
N TRP A 198 5.99 -19.94 6.31
CA TRP A 198 6.40 -19.00 5.28
C TRP A 198 5.24 -18.75 4.33
N THR A 199 5.02 -17.50 3.96
CA THR A 199 3.88 -17.14 3.11
C THR A 199 4.30 -16.25 1.97
N SER A 200 3.61 -16.39 0.84
CA SER A 200 3.77 -15.49 -0.30
C SER A 200 2.49 -15.45 -1.14
N ASN A 201 2.40 -14.47 -2.03
CA ASN A 201 1.31 -14.34 -2.98
C ASN A 201 1.81 -14.61 -4.39
N VAL A 202 1.03 -15.38 -5.14
CA VAL A 202 1.12 -15.49 -6.59
C VAL A 202 -0.01 -14.67 -7.18
N LEU A 203 0.35 -13.73 -8.03
CA LEU A 203 -0.59 -12.83 -8.70
C LEU A 203 -0.67 -13.30 -10.15
N LEU A 204 -1.81 -13.82 -10.59
CA LEU A 204 -1.98 -14.33 -11.95
C LEU A 204 -2.83 -13.37 -12.80
N THR A 205 -2.44 -13.23 -14.06
CA THR A 205 -3.25 -12.54 -15.07
C THR A 205 -3.39 -13.39 -16.32
N VAL A 206 -4.29 -12.96 -17.21
CA VAL A 206 -4.54 -13.61 -18.50
C VAL A 206 -3.25 -13.74 -19.31
N PRO A 207 -3.16 -14.72 -20.22
CA PRO A 207 -2.01 -14.84 -21.13
C PRO A 207 -1.71 -13.52 -21.85
N ALA A 208 -0.42 -13.25 -22.09
CA ALA A 208 -0.02 -12.02 -22.79
C ALA A 208 -0.65 -11.94 -24.19
N ALA A 209 -0.91 -10.73 -24.68
CA ALA A 209 -1.49 -10.53 -26.01
C ALA A 209 -0.65 -11.24 -27.09
N GLY A 210 -1.30 -12.07 -27.91
CA GLY A 210 -0.65 -12.85 -28.96
C GLY A 210 0.03 -14.15 -28.51
N LYS A 211 0.00 -14.50 -27.22
CA LYS A 211 0.37 -15.86 -26.77
C LYS A 211 -0.69 -16.87 -27.18
N ASP A 212 -0.23 -17.98 -27.74
CA ASP A 212 -1.08 -19.12 -28.07
C ASP A 212 -1.51 -19.87 -26.80
N VAL A 213 -2.80 -19.80 -26.49
CA VAL A 213 -3.44 -20.54 -25.38
C VAL A 213 -3.49 -22.04 -25.70
N ASP A 214 -3.54 -22.41 -26.99
CA ASP A 214 -3.65 -23.79 -27.44
C ASP A 214 -2.33 -24.56 -27.25
N GLY A 215 -1.22 -23.81 -27.19
CA GLY A 215 0.11 -24.33 -26.83
C GLY A 215 0.32 -24.61 -25.34
N LEU A 216 -0.64 -24.27 -24.46
CA LEU A 216 -0.52 -24.54 -23.02
C LEU A 216 -0.83 -26.01 -22.70
N ALA A 217 0.04 -26.64 -21.89
CA ALA A 217 -0.10 -28.03 -21.45
C ALA A 217 -1.16 -28.22 -20.34
N VAL A 218 -2.30 -27.54 -20.46
CA VAL A 218 -3.47 -27.65 -19.57
C VAL A 218 -4.65 -28.33 -20.29
N PRO A 219 -5.61 -28.93 -19.56
CA PRO A 219 -6.80 -29.53 -20.16
C PRO A 219 -7.59 -28.54 -21.04
N GLU A 220 -8.32 -29.02 -22.05
CA GLU A 220 -9.08 -28.13 -22.96
C GLU A 220 -10.09 -27.26 -22.21
N THR A 221 -10.73 -27.80 -21.17
CA THR A 221 -11.65 -27.04 -20.31
C THR A 221 -10.98 -25.81 -19.68
N VAL A 222 -9.73 -25.93 -19.25
CA VAL A 222 -8.93 -24.83 -18.69
C VAL A 222 -8.58 -23.83 -19.79
N ARG A 223 -8.27 -24.28 -21.02
CA ARG A 223 -8.00 -23.37 -22.16
C ARG A 223 -9.23 -22.55 -22.52
N GLU A 224 -10.41 -23.15 -22.56
CA GLU A 224 -11.67 -22.45 -22.79
C GLU A 224 -11.97 -21.39 -21.72
N GLU A 225 -11.67 -21.68 -20.45
CA GLU A 225 -11.77 -20.71 -19.35
C GLU A 225 -10.76 -19.56 -19.51
N LEU A 226 -9.52 -19.84 -19.89
CA LEU A 226 -8.50 -18.82 -20.15
C LEU A 226 -8.89 -17.89 -21.31
N ARG A 227 -9.42 -18.43 -22.42
CA ARG A 227 -9.91 -17.63 -23.56
C ARG A 227 -11.04 -16.70 -23.12
N ARG A 228 -12.03 -17.21 -22.38
CA ARG A 228 -13.13 -16.40 -21.83
C ARG A 228 -12.64 -15.33 -20.86
N ALA A 229 -11.66 -15.65 -20.00
CA ALA A 229 -11.11 -14.69 -19.06
C ALA A 229 -10.34 -13.56 -19.75
N ALA A 230 -9.65 -13.85 -20.86
CA ALA A 230 -8.91 -12.85 -21.65
C ALA A 230 -9.82 -11.82 -22.36
N GLU A 231 -11.08 -12.17 -22.61
CA GLU A 231 -12.09 -11.27 -23.20
C GLU A 231 -12.83 -10.43 -22.14
N ALA A 232 -12.76 -10.84 -20.87
CA ALA A 232 -13.43 -10.16 -19.77
C ALA A 232 -12.64 -8.91 -19.32
N PRO A 233 -13.31 -7.89 -18.75
CA PRO A 233 -12.61 -6.75 -18.17
C PRO A 233 -11.80 -7.16 -16.92
N GLN A 234 -10.59 -6.62 -16.79
CA GLN A 234 -9.79 -6.74 -15.57
C GLN A 234 -10.51 -6.11 -14.38
N ARG A 235 -10.55 -6.82 -13.25
CA ARG A 235 -11.23 -6.37 -12.02
C ARG A 235 -10.28 -5.91 -10.93
N TYR A 236 -9.07 -6.47 -10.87
CA TYR A 236 -8.08 -6.17 -9.83
C TYR A 236 -6.75 -5.72 -10.43
N TRP A 237 -6.08 -4.77 -9.77
CA TRP A 237 -4.81 -4.20 -10.22
C TRP A 237 -3.70 -4.55 -9.24
N TYR A 238 -2.79 -5.40 -9.70
CA TYR A 238 -1.61 -5.81 -8.95
C TYR A 238 -0.34 -5.17 -9.53
N ASP A 239 0.71 -5.05 -8.72
CA ASP A 239 1.94 -4.33 -9.10
C ASP A 239 2.73 -5.05 -10.22
N HIS A 240 2.72 -6.38 -10.22
CA HIS A 240 3.39 -7.23 -11.22
C HIS A 240 2.68 -8.59 -11.35
N PRO A 241 1.45 -8.65 -11.89
CA PRO A 241 0.77 -9.91 -12.08
C PRO A 241 1.47 -10.74 -13.17
N MET A 242 1.69 -12.02 -12.89
CA MET A 242 2.35 -12.98 -13.77
C MET A 242 1.35 -13.49 -14.82
N PRO A 243 1.61 -13.32 -16.12
CA PRO A 243 0.76 -13.87 -17.17
C PRO A 243 0.75 -15.39 -17.16
N VAL A 244 -0.41 -15.99 -17.36
CA VAL A 244 -0.51 -17.44 -17.55
C VAL A 244 0.30 -17.87 -18.78
N GLY A 245 1.12 -18.91 -18.61
CA GLY A 245 2.01 -19.41 -19.66
C GLY A 245 3.31 -18.62 -19.85
N VAL A 246 3.68 -17.72 -18.92
CA VAL A 246 4.99 -17.04 -18.96
C VAL A 246 6.15 -18.05 -18.99
N ALA A 247 7.25 -17.69 -19.67
CA ALA A 247 8.43 -18.54 -19.76
C ALA A 247 9.07 -18.76 -18.36
N PRO A 248 9.66 -19.94 -18.08
CA PRO A 248 10.25 -20.24 -16.76
C PRO A 248 11.29 -19.23 -16.25
N GLU A 249 12.01 -18.58 -17.15
CA GLU A 249 13.05 -17.57 -16.84
C GLU A 249 12.43 -16.26 -16.34
N GLN A 250 11.20 -15.96 -16.77
CA GLN A 250 10.42 -14.78 -16.40
C GLN A 250 9.37 -15.09 -15.33
N ASN A 251 9.36 -16.32 -14.80
CA ASN A 251 8.37 -16.79 -13.84
C ASN A 251 8.83 -16.48 -12.41
N GLU A 252 8.25 -15.43 -11.81
CA GLU A 252 8.57 -15.00 -10.44
C GLU A 252 8.36 -16.12 -9.41
N LEU A 253 7.31 -16.93 -9.56
CA LEU A 253 7.07 -18.08 -8.66
C LEU A 253 8.25 -19.05 -8.66
N LEU A 254 8.70 -19.48 -9.84
CA LEU A 254 9.83 -20.40 -9.96
C LEU A 254 11.14 -19.76 -9.50
N TYR A 255 11.25 -18.43 -9.60
CA TYR A 255 12.40 -17.69 -9.11
C TYR A 255 12.45 -17.65 -7.57
N GLY A 256 11.39 -17.14 -6.94
CA GLY A 256 11.29 -16.98 -5.50
C GLY A 256 11.38 -18.31 -4.75
N LEU A 257 10.67 -19.35 -5.21
CA LEU A 257 10.75 -20.69 -4.59
C LEU A 257 12.15 -21.30 -4.70
N ARG A 258 12.83 -21.10 -5.83
CA ARG A 258 14.23 -21.54 -5.99
C ARG A 258 15.18 -20.77 -5.07
N GLY A 259 14.95 -19.47 -4.91
CA GLY A 259 15.68 -18.63 -3.96
C GLY A 259 15.52 -19.10 -2.52
N LEU A 260 14.28 -19.43 -2.12
CA LEU A 260 13.97 -19.96 -0.79
C LEU A 260 14.56 -21.36 -0.58
N ASP A 261 14.46 -22.25 -1.57
CA ASP A 261 15.06 -23.60 -1.50
C ASP A 261 16.59 -23.54 -1.32
N ARG A 262 17.25 -22.65 -2.07
CA ARG A 262 18.69 -22.38 -1.91
C ARG A 262 19.02 -21.80 -0.54
N ALA A 263 18.20 -20.90 -0.02
CA ALA A 263 18.38 -20.35 1.32
C ALA A 263 18.32 -21.47 2.36
N VAL A 264 17.37 -22.40 2.27
CA VAL A 264 17.31 -23.56 3.20
C VAL A 264 18.51 -24.49 3.04
N ALA A 265 18.93 -24.77 1.80
CA ALA A 265 20.13 -25.58 1.56
C ALA A 265 21.38 -24.98 2.22
N PHE A 266 21.54 -23.65 2.14
CA PHE A 266 22.61 -22.93 2.82
C PHE A 266 22.53 -23.09 4.35
N GLU A 267 21.35 -22.92 4.94
CA GLU A 267 21.16 -23.05 6.39
C GLU A 267 21.44 -24.48 6.89
N LYS A 268 21.13 -25.50 6.09
CA LYS A 268 21.50 -26.89 6.36
C LYS A 268 23.00 -27.10 6.34
N ALA A 269 23.69 -26.58 5.33
CA ALA A 269 25.16 -26.66 5.24
C ALA A 269 25.85 -25.95 6.41
N ARG A 270 25.25 -24.86 6.92
CA ARG A 270 25.73 -24.11 8.09
C ARG A 270 25.35 -24.76 9.43
N GLY A 271 24.48 -25.78 9.44
CA GLY A 271 23.98 -26.42 10.65
C GLY A 271 22.96 -25.59 11.44
N THR A 272 22.41 -24.52 10.85
CA THR A 272 21.34 -23.71 11.47
C THR A 272 19.97 -24.39 11.34
N VAL A 273 19.78 -25.18 10.29
CA VAL A 273 18.58 -26.00 10.05
C VAL A 273 18.98 -27.47 10.00
N PRO A 274 18.23 -28.40 10.63
CA PRO A 274 18.51 -29.84 10.54
C PRO A 274 18.54 -30.35 9.09
N GLY A 275 19.40 -31.33 8.81
CA GLY A 275 19.62 -31.83 7.45
C GLY A 275 18.38 -32.45 6.78
N ASP A 276 17.47 -33.00 7.55
CA ASP A 276 16.22 -33.63 7.12
C ASP A 276 15.01 -32.67 7.14
N ALA A 277 15.09 -31.55 7.86
CA ALA A 277 13.99 -30.59 7.97
C ALA A 277 13.55 -30.05 6.60
N LYS A 278 12.25 -29.88 6.41
CA LYS A 278 11.68 -29.20 5.23
C LYS A 278 10.90 -27.98 5.67
N LEU A 279 11.10 -26.87 4.96
CA LEU A 279 10.41 -25.63 5.21
C LEU A 279 9.01 -25.67 4.60
N SER A 280 8.01 -25.23 5.36
CA SER A 280 6.62 -25.11 4.88
C SER A 280 6.35 -23.72 4.32
N CYS A 281 5.92 -23.65 3.06
CA CYS A 281 5.58 -22.41 2.36
C CYS A 281 4.15 -22.47 1.81
N LEU A 282 3.32 -21.49 2.17
CA LEU A 282 1.95 -21.36 1.69
C LEU A 282 1.85 -20.17 0.72
N LEU A 283 1.33 -20.43 -0.46
CA LEU A 283 1.06 -19.48 -1.51
C LEU A 283 -0.44 -19.16 -1.56
N SER A 284 -0.80 -17.88 -1.61
CA SER A 284 -2.13 -17.47 -2.07
C SER A 284 -2.10 -17.28 -3.58
N ILE A 285 -3.13 -17.76 -4.28
CA ILE A 285 -3.29 -17.52 -5.71
C ILE A 285 -4.38 -16.45 -5.89
N SER A 286 -3.97 -15.24 -6.23
CA SER A 286 -4.88 -14.12 -6.51
C SER A 286 -4.91 -13.84 -8.01
N VAL A 287 -6.07 -13.52 -8.55
CA VAL A 287 -6.24 -13.32 -10.00
C VAL A 287 -6.71 -11.91 -10.36
N THR A 288 -6.29 -11.40 -11.52
CA THR A 288 -6.72 -10.08 -12.01
C THR A 288 -8.15 -10.08 -12.59
N HIS A 289 -8.62 -11.24 -13.05
CA HIS A 289 -9.93 -11.45 -13.69
C HIS A 289 -10.70 -12.56 -12.95
N GLU A 290 -12.00 -12.36 -12.70
CA GLU A 290 -12.81 -13.38 -12.01
C GLU A 290 -12.88 -14.71 -12.76
N GLY A 291 -12.85 -14.68 -14.10
CA GLY A 291 -12.82 -15.89 -14.91
C GLY A 291 -11.58 -16.78 -14.72
N LEU A 292 -10.53 -16.27 -14.04
CA LEU A 292 -9.33 -17.04 -13.74
C LEU A 292 -9.41 -17.82 -12.43
N GLN A 293 -10.41 -17.59 -11.57
CA GLN A 293 -10.47 -18.17 -10.22
C GLN A 293 -10.41 -19.70 -10.21
N ASP A 294 -11.24 -20.33 -11.03
CA ASP A 294 -11.33 -21.77 -11.15
C ASP A 294 -10.09 -22.39 -11.84
N PRO A 295 -9.60 -21.88 -12.99
CA PRO A 295 -8.41 -22.46 -13.64
C PRO A 295 -7.08 -22.15 -12.94
N ALA A 296 -7.03 -21.20 -12.00
CA ALA A 296 -5.78 -20.69 -11.41
C ALA A 296 -4.87 -21.80 -10.85
N GLY A 297 -5.44 -22.72 -10.08
CA GLY A 297 -4.68 -23.81 -9.45
C GLY A 297 -4.09 -24.78 -10.47
N ALA A 298 -4.86 -25.13 -11.50
CA ALA A 298 -4.40 -26.01 -12.58
C ALA A 298 -3.27 -25.35 -13.39
N CYS A 299 -3.43 -24.07 -13.74
CA CYS A 299 -2.40 -23.29 -14.42
C CYS A 299 -1.10 -23.23 -13.60
N LEU A 300 -1.20 -23.00 -12.29
CA LEU A 300 -0.04 -22.95 -11.39
C LEU A 300 0.67 -24.29 -11.31
N GLN A 301 -0.07 -25.39 -11.13
CA GLN A 301 0.47 -26.74 -11.06
C GLN A 301 1.25 -27.09 -12.33
N GLU A 302 0.77 -26.66 -13.49
CA GLU A 302 1.43 -26.90 -14.77
C GLU A 302 2.71 -26.08 -14.93
N MET A 303 2.70 -24.80 -14.55
CA MET A 303 3.92 -23.97 -14.51
C MET A 303 5.01 -24.59 -13.64
N VAL A 304 4.60 -25.18 -12.52
CA VAL A 304 5.51 -25.81 -11.55
C VAL A 304 6.04 -27.15 -12.05
N ARG A 305 5.21 -27.96 -12.73
CA ARG A 305 5.63 -29.26 -13.28
C ARG A 305 6.82 -29.15 -14.25
N HIS A 306 6.87 -28.07 -15.02
CA HIS A 306 7.96 -27.80 -15.95
C HIS A 306 9.12 -26.99 -15.34
N GLY A 307 9.00 -26.60 -14.08
CA GLY A 307 9.99 -25.82 -13.36
C GLY A 307 11.08 -26.66 -12.69
N PRO A 308 12.11 -26.00 -12.13
CA PRO A 308 13.11 -26.68 -11.32
C PRO A 308 12.49 -27.26 -10.05
N ARG A 309 12.85 -28.50 -9.71
CA ARG A 309 12.42 -29.15 -8.48
C ARG A 309 13.08 -28.53 -7.24
N TRP A 310 12.29 -28.25 -6.20
CA TRP A 310 12.77 -27.91 -4.86
C TRP A 310 12.85 -29.15 -3.97
N ARG A 311 13.95 -29.28 -3.23
CA ARG A 311 14.24 -30.46 -2.38
C ARG A 311 13.94 -30.19 -0.91
N HIS A 312 14.03 -28.94 -0.51
CA HIS A 312 14.02 -28.49 0.88
C HIS A 312 12.69 -27.87 1.29
N LEU A 313 11.75 -27.73 0.36
CA LEU A 313 10.45 -27.09 0.59
C LEU A 313 9.30 -28.10 0.55
N ARG A 314 8.22 -27.78 1.28
CA ARG A 314 6.85 -28.25 1.05
C ARG A 314 6.01 -27.01 0.74
N VAL A 315 5.32 -27.03 -0.39
CA VAL A 315 4.63 -25.85 -0.92
C VAL A 315 3.15 -26.16 -1.09
N TRP A 316 2.31 -25.30 -0.53
CA TRP A 316 0.86 -25.33 -0.72
C TRP A 316 0.43 -24.09 -1.49
N ALA A 317 -0.56 -24.22 -2.37
CA ALA A 317 -1.13 -23.09 -3.07
C ALA A 317 -2.64 -23.08 -2.93
N LEU A 318 -3.18 -22.02 -2.34
CA LEU A 318 -4.60 -21.87 -2.05
C LEU A 318 -5.23 -20.85 -2.99
N SER A 319 -6.26 -21.27 -3.70
CA SER A 319 -7.14 -20.42 -4.50
C SER A 319 -8.30 -19.85 -3.66
N GLU A 320 -9.08 -18.93 -4.23
CA GLU A 320 -10.31 -18.45 -3.62
C GLU A 320 -11.31 -19.59 -3.36
N THR A 321 -11.35 -20.59 -4.26
CA THR A 321 -12.17 -21.79 -4.11
C THR A 321 -11.77 -22.60 -2.86
N ASP A 322 -10.47 -22.71 -2.58
CA ASP A 322 -9.97 -23.40 -1.38
C ASP A 322 -10.29 -22.62 -0.10
N CYS A 323 -10.11 -21.30 -0.11
CA CYS A 323 -10.52 -20.43 1.00
C CYS A 323 -12.02 -20.52 1.28
N SER A 324 -12.85 -20.59 0.23
CA SER A 324 -14.29 -20.78 0.33
C SER A 324 -14.65 -22.14 0.95
N ARG A 325 -13.88 -23.20 0.64
CA ARG A 325 -14.04 -24.52 1.27
C ARG A 325 -13.63 -24.50 2.74
N ILE A 326 -12.51 -23.87 3.11
CA ILE A 326 -12.12 -23.69 4.51
C ILE A 326 -13.24 -23.00 5.29
N THR A 327 -13.81 -21.93 4.74
CA THR A 327 -14.92 -21.22 5.37
C THR A 327 -16.15 -22.11 5.53
N ARG A 328 -16.62 -22.76 4.44
CA ARG A 328 -17.85 -23.55 4.44
C ARG A 328 -17.75 -24.86 5.24
N GLU A 329 -16.63 -25.56 5.14
CA GLU A 329 -16.46 -26.90 5.69
C GLU A 329 -15.85 -26.90 7.10
N VAL A 330 -15.12 -25.84 7.49
CA VAL A 330 -14.42 -25.76 8.79
C VAL A 330 -14.95 -24.61 9.65
N LEU A 331 -14.89 -23.37 9.17
CA LEU A 331 -15.15 -22.19 10.01
C LEU A 331 -16.64 -22.01 10.34
N LEU A 332 -17.55 -22.08 9.36
CA LEU A 332 -18.99 -21.92 9.60
C LEU A 332 -19.57 -23.03 10.50
N PRO A 333 -19.21 -24.32 10.34
CA PRO A 333 -19.58 -25.34 11.31
C PRO A 333 -19.09 -25.00 12.72
N ALA A 334 -17.87 -24.48 12.86
CA ALA A 334 -17.32 -24.10 14.15
C ALA A 334 -18.07 -22.92 14.80
N VAL A 335 -18.48 -21.92 14.01
CA VAL A 335 -19.35 -20.82 14.49
C VAL A 335 -20.65 -21.35 15.09
N ARG A 336 -21.28 -22.31 14.42
CA ARG A 336 -22.55 -22.91 14.88
C ARG A 336 -22.39 -23.76 16.14
N HIS A 337 -21.22 -24.36 16.33
CA HIS A 337 -20.96 -25.25 17.45
C HIS A 337 -20.44 -24.52 18.70
N TYR A 338 -19.53 -23.55 18.55
CA TYR A 338 -18.92 -22.86 19.68
C TYR A 338 -19.69 -21.57 20.05
N PRO A 339 -20.31 -21.51 21.23
CA PRO A 339 -21.08 -20.33 21.64
C PRO A 339 -20.19 -19.09 21.77
N GLY A 340 -20.72 -17.92 21.38
CA GLY A 340 -20.02 -16.63 21.51
C GLY A 340 -18.95 -16.35 20.45
N CYS A 341 -18.80 -17.22 19.43
CA CYS A 341 -17.83 -17.00 18.37
C CYS A 341 -18.22 -15.88 17.40
N GLY A 342 -19.51 -15.59 17.16
CA GLY A 342 -19.95 -14.50 16.28
C GLY A 342 -20.94 -14.96 15.21
N ASP A 343 -21.09 -14.18 14.13
CA ASP A 343 -21.87 -14.54 12.94
C ASP A 343 -20.97 -15.10 11.81
N GLY A 344 -21.56 -15.86 10.90
CA GLY A 344 -20.84 -16.45 9.76
C GLY A 344 -20.71 -15.53 8.55
N GLU A 345 -21.51 -14.46 8.46
CA GLU A 345 -21.52 -13.56 7.29
C GLU A 345 -20.20 -12.80 7.17
N SER A 346 -19.71 -12.27 8.29
CA SER A 346 -18.44 -11.55 8.33
C SER A 346 -17.24 -12.41 7.93
N LEU A 347 -17.25 -13.72 8.26
CA LEU A 347 -16.17 -14.65 7.88
C LEU A 347 -16.04 -14.82 6.37
N HIS A 348 -17.16 -14.92 5.64
CA HIS A 348 -17.14 -15.05 4.18
C HIS A 348 -16.45 -13.86 3.51
N ALA A 349 -16.69 -12.65 4.03
CA ALA A 349 -16.11 -11.45 3.46
C ALA A 349 -14.60 -11.30 3.72
N ILE A 350 -14.10 -11.81 4.86
CA ILE A 350 -12.68 -11.61 5.25
C ILE A 350 -11.75 -12.75 4.85
N ILE A 351 -12.24 -13.99 4.75
CA ILE A 351 -11.42 -15.14 4.39
C ILE A 351 -11.44 -15.28 2.87
N GLY A 352 -10.29 -15.03 2.24
CA GLY A 352 -10.09 -15.18 0.81
C GLY A 352 -8.76 -14.61 0.33
N VAL A 353 -8.45 -14.91 -0.92
CA VAL A 353 -7.22 -14.51 -1.61
C VAL A 353 -7.48 -13.64 -2.83
N ASP A 354 -8.73 -13.55 -3.30
CA ASP A 354 -9.11 -12.59 -4.33
C ASP A 354 -9.64 -11.28 -3.76
N GLY A 355 -9.51 -10.23 -4.57
CA GLY A 355 -9.82 -8.87 -4.18
C GLY A 355 -8.61 -7.95 -4.26
N GLU A 356 -8.79 -6.77 -3.68
CA GLU A 356 -7.71 -5.85 -3.35
C GLU A 356 -6.71 -6.50 -2.36
N TYR A 357 -5.45 -6.07 -2.39
CA TYR A 357 -4.35 -6.67 -1.62
C TYR A 357 -4.66 -6.91 -0.13
N GLY A 358 -5.44 -6.03 0.50
CA GLY A 358 -5.71 -6.08 1.94
C GLY A 358 -6.37 -7.38 2.41
N ARG A 359 -7.30 -7.95 1.62
CA ARG A 359 -7.99 -9.19 1.99
C ARG A 359 -7.03 -10.38 2.02
N HIS A 360 -6.28 -10.57 0.93
CA HIS A 360 -5.34 -11.68 0.84
C HIS A 360 -4.13 -11.50 1.78
N TYR A 361 -3.67 -10.27 2.02
CA TYR A 361 -2.53 -10.03 2.91
C TYR A 361 -2.90 -10.39 4.35
N SER A 362 -4.11 -10.03 4.77
CA SER A 362 -4.66 -10.46 6.07
C SER A 362 -4.78 -11.97 6.16
N PHE A 363 -5.27 -12.63 5.10
CA PHE A 363 -5.35 -14.09 5.04
C PHE A 363 -3.97 -14.76 5.19
N LEU A 364 -2.95 -14.30 4.44
CA LEU A 364 -1.59 -14.85 4.51
C LEU A 364 -0.96 -14.72 5.91
N LYS A 365 -1.36 -13.72 6.71
CA LYS A 365 -0.95 -13.67 8.13
C LYS A 365 -1.80 -14.61 8.97
N ALA A 366 -3.12 -14.54 8.82
CA ALA A 366 -4.10 -15.26 9.63
C ALA A 366 -4.02 -16.79 9.50
N VAL A 367 -3.65 -17.30 8.32
CA VAL A 367 -3.58 -18.75 8.05
C VAL A 367 -2.58 -19.46 8.95
N SER A 368 -1.56 -18.75 9.47
CA SER A 368 -0.60 -19.33 10.42
C SER A 368 -1.22 -19.77 11.75
N ALA A 369 -2.22 -19.04 12.25
CA ALA A 369 -2.97 -19.44 13.44
C ALA A 369 -3.85 -20.67 13.15
N PHE A 370 -4.46 -20.73 11.96
CA PHE A 370 -5.21 -21.92 11.53
C PHE A 370 -4.29 -23.14 11.39
N TRP A 371 -3.12 -22.93 10.80
CA TRP A 371 -2.09 -23.96 10.63
C TRP A 371 -1.59 -24.50 11.96
N GLN A 372 -1.31 -23.62 12.93
CA GLN A 372 -0.91 -24.01 14.29
C GLN A 372 -1.95 -24.94 14.93
N VAL A 373 -3.24 -24.61 14.81
CA VAL A 373 -4.31 -25.37 15.45
C VAL A 373 -4.59 -26.70 14.76
N PHE A 374 -4.64 -26.71 13.42
CA PHE A 374 -5.14 -27.87 12.68
C PHE A 374 -4.06 -28.72 12.00
N MET A 375 -2.86 -28.19 11.75
CA MET A 375 -1.81 -28.87 10.99
C MET A 375 -0.57 -29.17 11.83
N ASP A 376 0.06 -28.15 12.38
CA ASP A 376 1.33 -28.30 13.11
C ASP A 376 1.42 -27.33 14.30
N PRO A 377 1.26 -27.81 15.55
CA PRO A 377 1.30 -26.96 16.74
C PRO A 377 2.70 -26.36 17.01
N ARG A 378 3.75 -26.79 16.30
CA ARG A 378 5.09 -26.20 16.41
C ARG A 378 5.20 -24.84 15.70
N VAL A 379 4.27 -24.51 14.80
CA VAL A 379 4.25 -23.19 14.15
C VAL A 379 3.94 -22.12 15.18
N ARG A 380 4.84 -21.16 15.33
CA ARG A 380 4.78 -20.06 16.30
C ARG A 380 4.79 -18.68 15.65
N ALA A 381 5.11 -18.60 14.36
CA ALA A 381 5.09 -17.35 13.61
C ALA A 381 4.73 -17.54 12.13
N THR A 382 4.49 -16.43 11.46
CA THR A 382 4.48 -16.35 10.00
C THR A 382 5.44 -15.29 9.51
N PHE A 383 6.04 -15.54 8.35
CA PHE A 383 6.91 -14.61 7.67
C PHE A 383 6.58 -14.56 6.18
N LYS A 384 6.20 -13.37 5.69
CA LYS A 384 5.86 -13.15 4.28
C LYS A 384 7.12 -12.77 3.50
N ILE A 385 7.30 -13.40 2.35
CA ILE A 385 8.28 -13.03 1.33
C ILE A 385 7.54 -12.63 0.04
N ASP A 386 8.18 -11.83 -0.80
CA ASP A 386 7.74 -11.66 -2.19
C ASP A 386 8.59 -12.56 -3.09
N LEU A 387 8.00 -13.07 -4.18
CA LEU A 387 8.63 -14.06 -5.05
C LEU A 387 9.68 -13.45 -6.00
N ASP A 388 9.72 -12.12 -6.10
CA ASP A 388 10.77 -11.34 -6.77
C ASP A 388 11.94 -10.96 -5.82
N GLN A 389 11.91 -11.48 -4.59
CA GLN A 389 12.94 -11.26 -3.56
C GLN A 389 13.63 -12.57 -3.17
N VAL A 390 14.92 -12.48 -2.83
CA VAL A 390 15.71 -13.61 -2.36
C VAL A 390 16.56 -13.25 -1.15
N PHE A 391 16.89 -14.22 -0.31
CA PHE A 391 17.87 -14.03 0.77
C PHE A 391 19.29 -14.13 0.21
N PRO A 392 20.10 -13.04 0.24
CA PRO A 392 21.49 -13.10 -0.20
C PRO A 392 22.38 -13.68 0.92
N GLN A 393 22.23 -14.97 1.21
CA GLN A 393 22.80 -15.64 2.39
C GLN A 393 24.32 -15.41 2.58
N ASP A 394 25.10 -15.53 1.52
CA ASP A 394 26.55 -15.32 1.58
C ASP A 394 26.91 -13.88 1.98
N LEU A 395 26.23 -12.89 1.40
CA LEU A 395 26.43 -11.47 1.74
C LEU A 395 25.95 -11.15 3.15
N LEU A 396 24.84 -11.76 3.59
CA LEU A 396 24.32 -11.60 4.95
C LEU A 396 25.37 -12.05 5.96
N VAL A 397 25.86 -13.29 5.82
CA VAL A 397 26.90 -13.81 6.72
C VAL A 397 28.17 -12.95 6.65
N LYS A 398 28.56 -12.49 5.46
CA LYS A 398 29.74 -11.63 5.29
C LYS A 398 29.61 -10.27 5.97
N GLU A 399 28.48 -9.58 5.85
CA GLU A 399 28.31 -8.19 6.31
C GLU A 399 27.71 -8.06 7.72
N THR A 400 26.98 -9.07 8.19
CA THR A 400 26.27 -9.06 9.47
C THR A 400 26.75 -10.15 10.44
N GLY A 401 27.48 -11.16 9.94
CA GLY A 401 27.90 -12.34 10.71
C GLY A 401 26.83 -13.41 10.87
N ALA A 402 25.60 -13.18 10.39
CA ALA A 402 24.46 -14.07 10.55
C ALA A 402 23.74 -14.30 9.22
N SER A 403 23.21 -15.51 9.04
CA SER A 403 22.31 -15.82 7.94
C SER A 403 20.90 -15.25 8.19
N ALA A 404 20.04 -15.29 7.17
CA ALA A 404 18.66 -14.83 7.30
C ALA A 404 17.91 -15.55 8.44
N PHE A 405 18.08 -16.86 8.58
CA PHE A 405 17.35 -17.63 9.59
C PHE A 405 17.89 -17.33 10.99
N GLN A 406 19.21 -17.12 11.12
CA GLN A 406 19.80 -16.66 12.38
C GLN A 406 19.27 -15.29 12.81
N HIS A 407 19.01 -14.37 11.86
CA HIS A 407 18.38 -13.09 12.17
C HIS A 407 16.93 -13.22 12.67
N LEU A 408 16.17 -14.21 12.19
CA LEU A 408 14.80 -14.49 12.64
C LEU A 408 14.75 -15.09 14.05
N CYS A 409 15.84 -15.68 14.54
CA CYS A 409 15.96 -16.21 15.91
C CYS A 409 16.22 -15.13 16.97
N THR A 410 16.07 -13.84 16.64
CA THR A 410 16.35 -12.74 17.57
C THR A 410 15.42 -12.74 18.79
N PRO A 411 15.93 -12.56 20.02
CA PRO A 411 15.09 -12.41 21.20
C PRO A 411 14.40 -11.05 21.27
N LEU A 412 14.66 -10.13 20.34
CA LEU A 412 13.89 -8.90 20.21
C LEU A 412 12.48 -9.14 19.63
N TRP A 413 12.31 -10.19 18.82
CA TRP A 413 10.99 -10.53 18.30
C TRP A 413 10.15 -11.18 19.40
N GLY A 414 9.10 -10.48 19.85
CA GLY A 414 8.31 -10.81 21.04
C GLY A 414 8.77 -10.12 22.32
N ALA A 415 9.79 -9.23 22.25
CA ALA A 415 10.25 -8.50 23.41
C ALA A 415 9.24 -7.44 23.89
N LEU A 416 9.38 -7.03 25.16
CA LEU A 416 8.61 -5.98 25.79
C LEU A 416 9.48 -4.75 26.03
N GLY A 417 8.91 -3.57 25.84
CA GLY A 417 9.63 -2.32 26.06
C GLY A 417 8.72 -1.11 26.26
N ARG A 418 9.36 0.07 26.26
CA ARG A 418 8.69 1.36 26.21
C ARG A 418 9.18 2.19 25.05
N ASP A 419 8.26 2.79 24.30
CA ASP A 419 8.60 3.72 23.23
C ASP A 419 8.97 5.11 23.76
N ARG A 420 9.23 6.05 22.84
CA ARG A 420 9.62 7.43 23.17
C ARG A 420 8.53 8.20 23.93
N GLU A 421 7.26 7.87 23.73
CA GLU A 421 6.13 8.48 24.44
C GLU A 421 5.89 7.84 25.82
N GLY A 422 6.68 6.84 26.20
CA GLY A 422 6.55 6.12 27.47
C GLY A 422 5.51 4.99 27.45
N GLU A 423 4.92 4.74 26.28
CA GLU A 423 3.91 3.71 26.08
C GLU A 423 4.54 2.33 26.14
N ARG A 424 3.84 1.39 26.79
CA ARG A 424 4.29 0.00 26.83
C ARG A 424 4.02 -0.65 25.48
N VAL A 425 5.04 -1.31 24.93
CA VAL A 425 4.96 -1.97 23.62
C VAL A 425 5.37 -3.43 23.71
N GLU A 426 4.75 -4.25 22.86
CA GLU A 426 5.16 -5.61 22.53
C GLU A 426 5.66 -5.62 21.08
N LEU A 427 6.91 -6.05 20.91
CA LEU A 427 7.57 -6.19 19.62
C LEU A 427 7.19 -7.51 18.93
N GLY A 428 5.88 -7.80 18.88
CA GLY A 428 5.34 -9.08 18.38
C GLY A 428 5.39 -9.24 16.86
N MET A 429 5.67 -8.16 16.13
CA MET A 429 5.90 -8.18 14.68
C MET A 429 7.38 -7.92 14.39
N ILE A 430 7.89 -8.40 13.25
CA ILE A 430 9.26 -8.19 12.79
C ILE A 430 9.25 -7.70 11.34
N ALA A 431 10.11 -6.74 11.02
CA ALA A 431 10.30 -6.26 9.65
C ALA A 431 11.79 -6.13 9.34
N GLY A 432 12.16 -6.61 8.16
CA GLY A 432 13.50 -6.45 7.59
C GLY A 432 13.58 -5.29 6.61
N ALA A 433 14.59 -5.30 5.76
CA ALA A 433 14.82 -4.29 4.73
C ALA A 433 15.05 -4.92 3.35
N LEU A 434 15.05 -4.08 2.33
CA LEU A 434 15.35 -4.44 0.95
C LEU A 434 16.62 -3.75 0.49
N VAL A 435 17.31 -4.41 -0.45
CA VAL A 435 18.40 -3.84 -1.24
C VAL A 435 18.22 -4.26 -2.69
N ASN A 436 18.42 -3.36 -3.66
CA ASN A 436 18.32 -3.75 -5.07
C ASN A 436 19.48 -4.66 -5.47
N GLN A 437 19.27 -5.50 -6.49
CA GLN A 437 20.31 -6.39 -7.03
C GLN A 437 21.63 -5.68 -7.33
N LYS A 438 21.56 -4.53 -8.02
CA LYS A 438 22.73 -3.72 -8.39
C LYS A 438 23.44 -3.08 -7.19
N ASP A 439 22.69 -2.73 -6.16
CA ASP A 439 23.20 -2.05 -4.96
C ASP A 439 23.82 -3.04 -3.97
N ALA A 440 23.34 -4.29 -3.97
CA ALA A 440 23.85 -5.37 -3.13
C ALA A 440 25.34 -5.69 -3.39
N ALA A 441 25.86 -5.37 -4.58
CA ALA A 441 27.28 -5.51 -4.89
C ALA A 441 28.16 -4.53 -4.08
N ARG A 442 27.62 -3.39 -3.66
CA ARG A 442 28.31 -2.38 -2.83
C ARG A 442 28.21 -2.72 -1.36
N SER A 443 26.99 -2.92 -0.87
CA SER A 443 26.69 -3.36 0.50
C SER A 443 25.20 -3.66 0.61
N LEU A 444 24.83 -4.60 1.49
CA LEU A 444 23.44 -4.83 1.89
C LEU A 444 22.78 -3.61 2.55
N PHE A 445 23.58 -2.68 3.09
CA PHE A 445 23.10 -1.45 3.75
C PHE A 445 23.06 -0.24 2.82
N THR A 446 23.14 -0.46 1.51
CA THR A 446 22.91 0.60 0.52
C THR A 446 21.40 0.83 0.39
N PRO A 447 20.89 2.06 0.61
CA PRO A 447 19.47 2.36 0.46
C PRO A 447 18.94 1.97 -0.93
N ASP A 448 17.84 1.24 -0.98
CA ASP A 448 17.17 0.85 -2.22
C ASP A 448 16.45 2.03 -2.91
N VAL A 449 16.06 3.04 -2.12
CA VAL A 449 15.46 4.28 -2.57
C VAL A 449 16.36 5.46 -2.21
N GLY A 450 16.95 6.07 -3.23
CA GLY A 450 17.72 7.31 -3.10
C GLY A 450 16.84 8.56 -3.13
N TYR A 451 17.34 9.65 -2.55
CA TYR A 451 16.74 10.98 -2.66
C TYR A 451 16.62 11.40 -4.13
N PRO A 452 15.57 12.14 -4.51
CA PRO A 452 15.48 12.72 -5.85
C PRO A 452 16.63 13.72 -6.07
N GLU A 453 17.24 13.66 -7.24
CA GLU A 453 18.30 14.58 -7.68
C GLU A 453 17.80 15.58 -8.73
N ASP A 454 16.69 15.25 -9.40
CA ASP A 454 16.05 16.08 -10.42
C ASP A 454 15.37 17.33 -9.81
N ASP A 455 15.27 18.38 -10.61
CA ASP A 455 14.52 19.58 -10.26
C ASP A 455 13.02 19.29 -10.12
N ILE A 456 12.40 19.91 -9.11
CA ILE A 456 10.97 19.73 -8.79
C ILE A 456 10.11 20.22 -9.97
N ARG A 457 9.25 19.34 -10.49
CA ARG A 457 8.37 19.67 -11.63
C ARG A 457 6.95 19.12 -11.46
N GLY A 458 5.96 19.83 -12.00
CA GLY A 458 4.56 19.38 -12.04
C GLY A 458 3.98 19.10 -10.66
N ASP A 459 3.50 17.87 -10.45
CA ASP A 459 2.86 17.45 -9.21
C ASP A 459 3.83 17.31 -8.01
N GLU A 460 5.14 17.26 -8.26
CA GLU A 460 6.15 17.18 -7.19
C GLU A 460 6.21 18.43 -6.31
N TRP A 461 5.68 19.56 -6.79
CA TRP A 461 5.52 20.79 -6.00
C TRP A 461 4.57 20.61 -4.83
N ILE A 462 3.53 19.79 -5.02
CA ILE A 462 2.48 19.57 -4.02
C ILE A 462 2.61 18.22 -3.33
N PHE A 463 3.34 17.25 -3.90
CA PHE A 463 3.56 15.94 -3.28
C PHE A 463 4.73 15.18 -3.90
N GLN A 464 5.70 14.77 -3.08
CA GLN A 464 6.86 14.00 -3.54
C GLN A 464 7.22 12.89 -2.55
N SER A 465 6.47 11.79 -2.56
CA SER A 465 6.62 10.66 -1.62
C SER A 465 8.02 10.03 -1.60
N ARG A 466 8.80 10.17 -2.68
CA ARG A 466 10.19 9.69 -2.74
C ARG A 466 11.09 10.35 -1.68
N LEU A 467 10.83 11.60 -1.30
CA LEU A 467 11.59 12.29 -0.24
C LEU A 467 11.47 11.60 1.12
N PRO A 468 10.25 11.45 1.70
CA PRO A 468 10.11 10.76 2.98
C PRO A 468 10.40 9.26 2.88
N GLN A 469 10.24 8.63 1.69
CA GLN A 469 10.64 7.25 1.48
C GLN A 469 12.16 7.08 1.63
N ALA A 470 12.96 7.87 0.92
CA ALA A 470 14.41 7.83 0.99
C ALA A 470 14.92 8.10 2.42
N LEU A 471 14.36 9.12 3.08
CA LEU A 471 14.67 9.41 4.48
C LEU A 471 14.38 8.20 5.38
N SER A 472 13.21 7.57 5.21
CA SER A 472 12.82 6.41 6.00
C SER A 472 13.66 5.16 5.72
N THR A 473 14.02 4.92 4.46
CA THR A 473 14.98 3.85 4.12
C THR A 473 16.30 4.09 4.87
N GLU A 474 16.83 5.30 4.86
CA GLU A 474 18.10 5.63 5.51
C GLU A 474 18.06 5.54 7.04
N PHE A 475 17.11 6.21 7.71
CA PHE A 475 17.10 6.24 9.17
C PHE A 475 16.56 4.96 9.79
N GLU A 476 15.68 4.24 9.10
CA GLU A 476 14.92 3.13 9.67
C GLU A 476 15.43 1.78 9.17
N MET A 477 15.50 1.59 7.84
CA MET A 477 15.81 0.31 7.22
C MET A 477 17.30 0.00 7.26
N MET A 478 18.15 1.00 7.06
CA MET A 478 19.60 0.83 6.97
C MET A 478 20.32 0.97 8.32
N THR A 479 19.58 1.19 9.41
CA THR A 479 20.18 1.30 10.75
C THR A 479 20.88 0.00 11.15
N ARG A 480 22.05 0.12 11.77
CA ARG A 480 22.81 -1.00 12.32
C ARG A 480 22.87 -0.88 13.83
N TYR A 481 22.75 -1.99 14.56
CA TYR A 481 22.96 -1.99 16.00
C TYR A 481 24.44 -2.23 16.31
N GLY A 482 24.93 -1.59 17.37
CA GLY A 482 26.34 -1.64 17.74
C GLY A 482 26.57 -1.26 19.20
N LYS A 483 27.76 -0.76 19.54
CA LYS A 483 28.08 -0.31 20.92
C LYS A 483 27.50 1.07 21.27
N GLY A 484 26.70 1.66 20.39
CA GLY A 484 26.06 2.97 20.60
C GLY A 484 24.75 2.87 21.39
N ALA A 485 23.92 3.92 21.30
CA ALA A 485 22.62 3.96 21.98
C ALA A 485 21.61 2.93 21.48
N LEU A 486 21.79 2.37 20.28
CA LEU A 486 21.01 1.27 19.73
C LEU A 486 21.90 0.03 19.68
N ASP A 487 21.70 -0.87 20.65
CA ASP A 487 22.52 -2.05 20.86
C ASP A 487 21.80 -3.38 20.57
N GLY A 488 20.50 -3.30 20.26
CA GLY A 488 19.66 -4.48 20.02
C GLY A 488 19.45 -5.34 21.26
N LYS A 489 19.73 -4.82 22.46
CA LYS A 489 19.58 -5.53 23.75
C LYS A 489 18.83 -4.70 24.76
N THR A 490 19.33 -3.50 25.06
CA THR A 490 18.70 -2.53 25.96
C THR A 490 17.87 -1.51 25.21
N ARG A 491 18.20 -1.25 23.94
CA ARG A 491 17.47 -0.35 23.06
C ARG A 491 17.49 -0.83 21.61
N CYS A 492 16.35 -0.70 20.94
CA CYS A 492 16.20 -0.97 19.52
C CYS A 492 15.30 0.09 18.86
N LEU A 493 15.08 -0.06 17.55
CA LEU A 493 14.05 0.70 16.84
C LEU A 493 12.77 -0.13 16.66
N GLN A 494 11.63 0.54 16.70
CA GLN A 494 10.39 0.03 16.12
C GLN A 494 10.28 0.43 14.64
N ARG A 495 9.74 -0.47 13.81
CA ARG A 495 9.49 -0.20 12.39
C ARG A 495 8.08 0.33 12.15
N VAL A 496 7.99 1.28 11.23
CA VAL A 496 6.76 1.84 10.68
C VAL A 496 6.77 1.73 9.16
N HIS A 497 7.91 2.03 8.51
CA HIS A 497 8.08 1.76 7.09
C HIS A 497 8.34 0.26 6.94
N VAL A 498 7.31 -0.43 6.49
CA VAL A 498 7.33 -1.87 6.20
C VAL A 498 7.28 -2.05 4.69
N THR A 499 7.79 -3.20 4.24
CA THR A 499 7.69 -3.68 2.86
C THR A 499 6.86 -4.96 2.87
N GLY A 500 6.05 -5.19 1.84
CA GLY A 500 5.13 -6.34 1.75
C GLY A 500 5.83 -7.68 1.97
N GLY A 501 6.92 -7.94 1.25
CA GLY A 501 7.87 -9.02 1.50
C GLY A 501 8.96 -8.60 2.46
N THR A 502 9.35 -9.49 3.38
CA THR A 502 10.29 -9.27 4.49
C THR A 502 9.64 -8.81 5.82
N CYS A 503 8.48 -9.36 6.16
CA CYS A 503 7.84 -9.08 7.44
C CYS A 503 7.10 -10.27 8.05
N GLY A 504 7.02 -10.32 9.39
CA GLY A 504 6.41 -11.42 10.13
C GLY A 504 5.68 -11.00 11.40
N ILE A 505 4.89 -11.91 11.95
CA ILE A 505 4.19 -11.77 13.23
C ILE A 505 4.17 -13.10 13.97
N LEU A 506 4.34 -13.07 15.29
CA LEU A 506 4.15 -14.25 16.14
C LEU A 506 2.66 -14.63 16.18
N VAL A 507 2.33 -15.92 16.07
CA VAL A 507 0.95 -16.42 16.08
C VAL A 507 0.23 -16.00 17.37
N ASP A 508 0.94 -15.99 18.48
CA ASP A 508 0.43 -15.56 19.78
C ASP A 508 0.08 -14.05 19.80
N SER A 509 0.97 -13.20 19.27
CA SER A 509 0.66 -11.76 19.09
C SER A 509 -0.48 -11.55 18.09
N LEU A 510 -0.54 -12.33 17.02
CA LEU A 510 -1.62 -12.30 16.03
C LEU A 510 -2.98 -12.62 16.67
N ARG A 511 -3.08 -13.67 17.48
CA ARG A 511 -4.32 -14.07 18.18
C ARG A 511 -4.77 -13.05 19.24
N ARG A 512 -3.82 -12.40 19.92
CA ARG A 512 -4.08 -11.38 20.95
C ARG A 512 -4.54 -10.04 20.39
N PHE A 513 -3.78 -9.49 19.44
CA PHE A 513 -3.99 -8.13 18.93
C PHE A 513 -4.91 -8.10 17.71
N ARG A 514 -4.95 -9.21 16.96
CA ARG A 514 -5.80 -9.42 15.78
C ARG A 514 -5.68 -8.29 14.74
N PRO A 515 -4.45 -7.82 14.40
CA PRO A 515 -4.28 -6.83 13.34
C PRO A 515 -4.69 -7.42 11.99
N PHE A 516 -5.19 -6.57 11.11
CA PHE A 516 -5.59 -6.93 9.76
C PHE A 516 -5.49 -5.71 8.84
N THR A 517 -5.39 -5.95 7.56
CA THR A 517 -5.54 -4.94 6.52
C THR A 517 -6.96 -4.99 5.98
N PRO A 518 -7.69 -3.86 5.93
CA PRO A 518 -9.04 -3.88 5.40
C PRO A 518 -9.10 -4.31 3.93
N GLY A 519 -10.14 -5.05 3.54
CA GLY A 519 -10.31 -5.60 2.19
C GLY A 519 -10.51 -4.56 1.08
N PHE A 520 -10.66 -3.28 1.41
CA PHE A 520 -10.72 -2.17 0.46
C PHE A 520 -9.34 -1.57 0.13
N ILE A 521 -8.27 -2.00 0.79
CA ILE A 521 -6.91 -1.49 0.54
C ILE A 521 -6.27 -2.27 -0.61
N GLY A 522 -6.05 -1.60 -1.74
CA GLY A 522 -5.46 -2.17 -2.95
C GLY A 522 -3.96 -1.95 -3.15
N ARG A 523 -3.28 -1.24 -2.24
CA ARG A 523 -1.83 -0.99 -2.32
C ARG A 523 -1.30 -0.62 -0.95
N ALA A 524 -0.05 -0.97 -0.66
CA ALA A 524 0.62 -0.71 0.63
C ALA A 524 -0.16 -1.33 1.80
N GLU A 525 -0.66 -2.54 1.56
CA GLU A 525 -1.44 -3.35 2.47
C GLU A 525 -0.68 -3.65 3.78
N ASP A 526 0.63 -3.77 3.71
CA ASP A 526 1.54 -3.97 4.84
C ASP A 526 1.57 -2.74 5.76
N GLN A 527 1.52 -1.54 5.18
CA GLN A 527 1.46 -0.30 5.95
C GLN A 527 0.07 -0.13 6.57
N ALA A 528 -1.00 -0.43 5.82
CA ALA A 528 -2.36 -0.42 6.35
C ALA A 528 -2.59 -1.48 7.45
N TYR A 529 -1.86 -2.60 7.43
CA TYR A 529 -1.86 -3.60 8.49
C TYR A 529 -1.38 -3.02 9.83
N LEU A 530 -0.29 -2.23 9.78
CA LEU A 530 0.24 -1.54 10.96
C LEU A 530 -0.82 -0.60 11.54
N LEU A 531 -1.52 0.16 10.70
CA LEU A 531 -2.55 1.12 11.13
C LEU A 531 -3.61 0.45 12.03
N ALA A 532 -4.06 -0.76 11.70
CA ALA A 532 -5.03 -1.51 12.52
C ALA A 532 -4.47 -1.94 13.90
N GLY A 533 -3.14 -2.07 14.02
CA GLY A 533 -2.45 -2.45 15.26
C GLY A 533 -2.01 -1.27 16.13
N LEU A 534 -2.07 -0.02 15.63
CA LEU A 534 -1.46 1.14 16.31
C LEU A 534 -2.03 1.42 17.70
N TYR A 535 -3.34 1.26 17.86
CA TYR A 535 -4.11 1.68 19.03
C TYR A 535 -4.62 0.52 19.89
N ARG A 536 -4.62 -0.71 19.37
CA ARG A 536 -5.15 -1.87 20.09
C ARG A 536 -4.22 -2.24 21.23
N ARG A 537 -4.79 -2.29 22.44
CA ARG A 537 -4.07 -2.71 23.64
C ARG A 537 -4.44 -4.11 24.05
N HIS A 538 -3.43 -4.90 24.38
CA HIS A 538 -3.60 -6.16 25.09
C HIS A 538 -2.74 -6.13 26.36
N ALA A 539 -3.34 -6.36 27.52
CA ALA A 539 -2.68 -6.24 28.82
C ALA A 539 -1.89 -4.91 28.99
N GLY A 540 -2.48 -3.80 28.51
CA GLY A 540 -1.90 -2.45 28.57
C GLY A 540 -0.81 -2.13 27.53
N LYS A 541 -0.45 -3.06 26.65
CA LYS A 541 0.65 -2.91 25.68
C LYS A 541 0.14 -2.67 24.27
N LEU A 542 0.88 -1.94 23.45
CA LEU A 542 0.63 -1.75 22.02
C LEU A 542 1.50 -2.69 21.18
N LEU A 543 0.98 -3.17 20.05
CA LEU A 543 1.74 -4.03 19.13
C LEU A 543 2.61 -3.20 18.18
N ARG A 544 3.88 -3.56 18.02
CA ARG A 544 4.82 -2.87 17.13
C ARG A 544 5.70 -3.86 16.36
N TYR A 545 6.17 -3.43 15.20
CA TYR A 545 7.25 -4.13 14.50
C TYR A 545 8.58 -3.81 15.17
N VAL A 546 9.40 -4.82 15.41
CA VAL A 546 10.82 -4.62 15.66
C VAL A 546 11.57 -4.45 14.36
N HIS A 547 12.50 -3.50 14.35
CA HIS A 547 13.55 -3.43 13.34
C HIS A 547 14.62 -4.48 13.67
N LYS A 548 14.77 -5.49 12.80
CA LYS A 548 15.91 -6.41 12.90
C LYS A 548 17.01 -5.97 11.93
N ASP A 549 18.07 -5.41 12.49
CA ASP A 549 19.26 -5.03 11.73
C ASP A 549 19.85 -6.24 10.99
N GLY A 550 20.16 -6.08 9.71
CA GLY A 550 20.70 -7.17 8.90
C GLY A 550 19.69 -8.22 8.42
N LEU A 551 18.41 -8.18 8.83
CA LEU A 551 17.38 -8.97 8.14
C LEU A 551 17.04 -8.30 6.81
N ILE A 552 17.76 -8.67 5.74
CA ILE A 552 17.70 -8.00 4.44
C ILE A 552 17.43 -9.02 3.33
N MET A 553 16.49 -8.72 2.46
CA MET A 553 16.27 -9.45 1.20
C MET A 553 16.76 -8.60 0.02
N ARG A 554 17.24 -9.27 -1.02
CA ARG A 554 17.64 -8.64 -2.28
C ARG A 554 16.46 -8.62 -3.23
N HIS A 555 16.18 -7.47 -3.83
CA HIS A 555 15.11 -7.25 -4.78
C HIS A 555 15.63 -7.34 -6.22
N ASP A 556 15.13 -8.31 -6.99
CA ASP A 556 15.64 -8.62 -8.33
C ASP A 556 14.63 -8.25 -9.44
N LYS A 557 14.02 -7.05 -9.34
CA LYS A 557 12.98 -6.55 -10.27
C LYS A 557 13.40 -6.45 -11.73
N GLU A 558 14.67 -6.18 -12.00
CA GLU A 558 15.16 -5.91 -13.36
C GLU A 558 15.22 -7.19 -14.22
N GLY A 559 15.09 -8.39 -13.62
CA GLY A 559 15.13 -9.68 -14.32
C GLY A 559 13.78 -10.18 -14.88
N PHE A 560 12.64 -9.65 -14.41
CA PHE A 560 11.31 -10.15 -14.72
C PHE A 560 10.53 -9.14 -15.58
N ALA A 561 10.76 -9.21 -16.90
CA ALA A 561 9.99 -8.59 -17.98
C ALA A 561 9.85 -7.04 -17.97
N ALA A 562 10.70 -6.36 -18.76
CA ALA A 562 10.60 -4.93 -19.06
C ALA A 562 9.26 -4.49 -19.70
N ASP A 563 8.52 -5.41 -20.35
CA ASP A 563 7.25 -5.11 -21.02
C ASP A 563 6.06 -5.03 -20.05
N ALA A 564 6.02 -5.87 -19.00
CA ALA A 564 5.01 -5.79 -17.94
C ALA A 564 5.18 -4.51 -17.09
N VAL A 565 6.42 -4.06 -16.91
CA VAL A 565 6.77 -2.82 -16.20
C VAL A 565 6.22 -1.58 -16.93
N LYS A 566 6.19 -1.56 -18.28
CA LYS A 566 5.66 -0.42 -19.05
C LYS A 566 4.14 -0.29 -18.92
N SER A 567 3.39 -1.38 -18.97
CA SER A 567 1.92 -1.39 -18.74
C SER A 567 1.53 -1.07 -17.29
N ALA A 568 2.43 -1.29 -16.33
CA ALA A 568 2.13 -1.09 -14.91
C ALA A 568 2.40 0.35 -14.40
N VAL A 569 3.10 1.21 -15.15
CA VAL A 569 3.49 2.55 -14.66
C VAL A 569 2.28 3.41 -14.32
N THR A 570 1.31 3.52 -15.24
CA THR A 570 0.07 4.28 -15.04
C THR A 570 -0.73 3.69 -13.87
N GLY A 571 -0.80 2.35 -13.76
CA GLY A 571 -1.46 1.66 -12.65
C GLY A 571 -0.82 1.96 -11.29
N LYS A 572 0.52 1.97 -11.22
CA LYS A 572 1.28 2.30 -10.01
C LYS A 572 1.04 3.75 -9.56
N GLU A 573 1.09 4.68 -10.51
CA GLU A 573 0.88 6.11 -10.29
C GLU A 573 -0.53 6.40 -9.77
N LEU A 574 -1.57 5.81 -10.39
CA LEU A 574 -2.95 5.88 -9.91
C LEU A 574 -3.13 5.19 -8.55
N GLY A 575 -2.40 4.11 -8.30
CA GLY A 575 -2.41 3.41 -7.02
C GLY A 575 -1.98 4.32 -5.86
N ASP A 576 -1.01 5.21 -6.08
CA ASP A 576 -0.62 6.20 -5.08
C ASP A 576 -1.70 7.27 -4.85
N TYR A 577 -2.47 7.66 -5.88
CA TYR A 577 -3.61 8.58 -5.73
C TYR A 577 -4.74 7.95 -4.92
N ILE A 578 -5.11 6.71 -5.27
CA ILE A 578 -6.10 5.92 -4.52
C ILE A 578 -5.66 5.74 -3.08
N ARG A 579 -4.36 5.48 -2.86
CA ARG A 579 -3.78 5.35 -1.53
C ARG A 579 -3.93 6.61 -0.69
N ILE A 580 -3.74 7.82 -1.26
CA ILE A 580 -3.98 9.08 -0.53
C ILE A 580 -5.43 9.16 -0.04
N LEU A 581 -6.41 8.91 -0.92
CA LEU A 581 -7.83 8.93 -0.53
C LEU A 581 -8.12 7.89 0.57
N LEU A 582 -7.76 6.64 0.32
CA LEU A 582 -8.07 5.53 1.21
C LEU A 582 -7.36 5.65 2.56
N PHE A 583 -6.09 6.03 2.62
CA PHE A 583 -5.36 6.16 3.89
C PHE A 583 -5.89 7.32 4.72
N SER A 584 -6.24 8.44 4.08
CA SER A 584 -6.81 9.60 4.77
C SER A 584 -8.16 9.28 5.41
N LEU A 585 -9.05 8.64 4.66
CA LEU A 585 -10.37 8.23 5.15
C LEU A 585 -10.29 7.06 6.13
N TYR A 586 -9.39 6.09 5.89
CA TYR A 586 -9.16 4.97 6.80
C TYR A 586 -8.63 5.47 8.15
N ALA A 587 -7.70 6.43 8.17
CA ALA A 587 -7.24 7.04 9.42
C ALA A 587 -8.42 7.65 10.23
N GLY A 588 -9.37 8.30 9.57
CA GLY A 588 -10.59 8.82 10.21
C GLY A 588 -11.61 7.75 10.66
N ALA A 589 -11.50 6.53 10.12
CA ALA A 589 -12.30 5.38 10.54
C ALA A 589 -11.72 4.66 11.78
N LEU A 590 -10.48 4.95 12.16
CA LEU A 590 -9.79 4.30 13.28
C LEU A 590 -10.04 5.02 14.62
N PRO A 591 -9.85 4.34 15.77
CA PRO A 591 -10.16 4.93 17.08
C PRO A 591 -9.25 6.08 17.55
N TRP A 592 -8.07 6.24 16.95
CA TRP A 592 -7.20 7.38 17.24
C TRP A 592 -7.51 8.55 16.31
N PRO A 593 -7.32 9.82 16.75
CA PRO A 593 -7.40 10.96 15.85
C PRO A 593 -6.42 10.80 14.68
N SER A 594 -6.84 11.21 13.46
CA SER A 594 -6.02 11.09 12.25
C SER A 594 -4.66 11.77 12.40
N SER A 595 -4.58 12.91 13.11
CA SER A 595 -3.33 13.61 13.41
C SER A 595 -2.36 12.76 14.22
N ARG A 596 -2.85 11.98 15.19
CA ARG A 596 -2.05 11.04 15.98
C ARG A 596 -1.59 9.86 15.14
N ILE A 597 -2.45 9.31 14.28
CA ILE A 597 -2.10 8.20 13.38
C ILE A 597 -1.01 8.64 12.40
N LYS A 598 -1.20 9.81 11.77
CA LYS A 598 -0.22 10.44 10.90
C LYS A 598 1.11 10.64 11.61
N ALA A 599 1.11 11.31 12.76
CA ALA A 599 2.32 11.50 13.57
C ALA A 599 2.99 10.17 13.95
N ALA A 600 2.23 9.13 14.30
CA ALA A 600 2.79 7.82 14.60
C ALA A 600 3.46 7.19 13.37
N THR A 601 2.98 7.47 12.16
CA THR A 601 3.37 6.83 10.90
C THR A 601 4.31 7.64 10.00
N ASP A 602 4.65 8.87 10.38
CA ASP A 602 5.60 9.73 9.65
C ASP A 602 7.04 9.17 9.58
N PRO A 603 7.84 9.50 8.55
CA PRO A 603 7.51 10.42 7.48
C PRO A 603 6.89 9.73 6.25
N PHE A 604 7.18 8.45 6.00
CA PHE A 604 6.78 7.82 4.74
C PHE A 604 5.32 7.36 4.72
N THR A 605 4.90 6.49 5.63
CA THR A 605 3.49 6.03 5.66
C THR A 605 2.53 7.18 5.92
N GLY A 606 2.89 8.07 6.86
CA GLY A 606 2.09 9.22 7.25
C GLY A 606 1.88 10.27 6.15
N CYS A 607 2.76 10.34 5.14
CA CYS A 607 2.59 11.30 4.05
C CYS A 607 1.37 11.02 3.16
N PHE A 608 0.88 9.78 3.15
CA PHE A 608 -0.34 9.41 2.42
C PHE A 608 -1.64 9.70 3.20
N ILE A 609 -1.55 10.19 4.45
CA ILE A 609 -2.70 10.63 5.25
C ILE A 609 -2.77 12.16 5.14
N SER A 610 -3.59 12.68 4.25
CA SER A 610 -3.75 14.12 4.01
C SER A 610 -4.97 14.68 4.73
N ALA A 611 -4.90 15.96 5.10
CA ALA A 611 -6.06 16.72 5.57
C ALA A 611 -6.91 17.29 4.42
N ILE A 612 -6.36 17.27 3.19
CA ILE A 612 -7.01 17.73 1.96
C ILE A 612 -6.87 16.67 0.85
N PRO A 613 -7.30 15.42 1.09
CA PRO A 613 -7.04 14.29 0.19
C PRO A 613 -7.63 14.46 -1.21
N HIS A 614 -8.83 15.06 -1.35
CA HIS A 614 -9.44 15.24 -2.67
C HIS A 614 -8.65 16.26 -3.48
N THR A 615 -8.39 17.44 -2.89
CA THR A 615 -7.62 18.52 -3.50
C THR A 615 -6.27 18.02 -3.98
N LEU A 616 -5.56 17.29 -3.11
CA LEU A 616 -4.26 16.73 -3.45
C LEU A 616 -4.35 15.77 -4.64
N VAL A 617 -5.31 14.84 -4.66
CA VAL A 617 -5.44 13.84 -5.72
C VAL A 617 -5.84 14.45 -7.06
N TYR A 618 -6.80 15.36 -7.09
CA TYR A 618 -7.22 16.03 -8.32
C TYR A 618 -6.07 16.87 -8.91
N LEU A 619 -5.37 17.65 -8.07
CA LEU A 619 -4.23 18.45 -8.53
C LEU A 619 -3.06 17.58 -8.98
N ARG A 620 -2.74 16.48 -8.27
CA ARG A 620 -1.67 15.58 -8.66
C ARG A 620 -1.92 14.95 -10.02
N LEU A 621 -3.12 14.40 -10.24
CA LEU A 621 -3.50 13.83 -11.53
C LEU A 621 -3.38 14.88 -12.65
N ALA A 622 -3.90 16.09 -12.41
CA ALA A 622 -3.95 17.12 -13.45
C ALA A 622 -2.58 17.73 -13.79
N LEU A 623 -1.76 18.01 -12.78
CA LEU A 623 -0.39 18.51 -12.97
C LEU A 623 0.48 17.44 -13.64
N ARG A 624 0.32 16.17 -13.26
CA ARG A 624 1.07 15.07 -13.87
C ARG A 624 0.70 14.85 -15.33
N ALA A 625 -0.60 14.87 -15.66
CA ALA A 625 -1.04 14.81 -17.04
C ALA A 625 -0.47 15.98 -17.86
N SER A 626 -0.43 17.19 -17.29
CA SER A 626 0.15 18.37 -17.94
C SER A 626 1.65 18.20 -18.23
N VAL A 627 2.41 17.57 -17.33
CA VAL A 627 3.82 17.21 -17.57
C VAL A 627 3.92 16.24 -18.76
N LEU A 628 3.10 15.18 -18.78
CA LEU A 628 3.15 14.18 -19.84
C LEU A 628 2.79 14.77 -21.22
N PHE A 629 1.79 15.65 -21.30
CA PHE A 629 1.48 16.37 -22.53
C PHE A 629 2.63 17.28 -22.97
N GLY A 630 3.24 18.02 -22.03
CA GLY A 630 4.39 18.89 -22.31
C GLY A 630 5.65 18.13 -22.75
N GLU A 631 5.78 16.86 -22.39
CA GLU A 631 6.88 15.97 -22.81
C GLU A 631 6.59 15.20 -24.12
N GLY A 632 5.47 15.48 -24.79
CA GLY A 632 5.07 14.76 -26.00
C GLY A 632 4.59 13.32 -25.75
N LYS A 633 4.26 12.97 -24.50
CA LYS A 633 3.77 11.64 -24.09
C LYS A 633 2.23 11.61 -24.02
N GLY A 634 1.56 12.19 -25.02
CA GLY A 634 0.10 12.39 -25.05
C GLY A 634 -0.71 11.12 -24.84
N ALA A 635 -0.32 10.00 -25.45
CA ALA A 635 -1.00 8.72 -25.28
C ALA A 635 -1.04 8.24 -23.81
N ARG A 636 0.07 8.41 -23.08
CA ARG A 636 0.14 8.07 -21.64
C ARG A 636 -0.66 9.05 -20.79
N ALA A 637 -0.68 10.34 -21.17
CA ALA A 637 -1.49 11.34 -20.47
C ALA A 637 -2.99 11.03 -20.61
N VAL A 638 -3.42 10.65 -21.81
CA VAL A 638 -4.79 10.18 -22.09
C VAL A 638 -5.13 8.95 -21.24
N GLU A 639 -4.28 7.93 -21.26
CA GLU A 639 -4.47 6.71 -20.44
C GLU A 639 -4.60 7.05 -18.95
N LEU A 640 -3.76 7.94 -18.43
CA LEU A 640 -3.77 8.38 -17.03
C LEU A 640 -5.09 9.08 -16.68
N ILE A 641 -5.59 9.99 -17.53
CA ILE A 641 -6.83 10.72 -17.28
C ILE A 641 -8.04 9.79 -17.39
N GLU A 642 -8.13 8.95 -18.42
CA GLU A 642 -9.28 8.06 -18.63
C GLU A 642 -9.37 6.99 -17.55
N THR A 643 -8.26 6.34 -17.23
CA THR A 643 -8.22 5.31 -16.18
C THR A 643 -8.36 5.94 -14.81
N GLY A 644 -7.70 7.07 -14.58
CA GLY A 644 -7.72 7.80 -13.32
C GLY A 644 -9.11 8.34 -12.99
N SER A 645 -9.75 9.04 -13.93
CA SER A 645 -11.11 9.55 -13.75
C SER A 645 -12.08 8.42 -13.43
N ARG A 646 -12.10 7.33 -14.19
CA ARG A 646 -13.01 6.20 -13.94
C ARG A 646 -12.83 5.60 -12.55
N ARG A 647 -11.59 5.30 -12.15
CA ARG A 647 -11.30 4.63 -10.87
C ARG A 647 -11.49 5.56 -9.67
N LEU A 648 -11.00 6.80 -9.76
CA LEU A 648 -11.10 7.78 -8.68
C LEU A 648 -12.52 8.30 -8.53
N HIS A 649 -13.24 8.55 -9.63
CA HIS A 649 -14.62 9.05 -9.58
C HIS A 649 -15.56 8.07 -8.90
N THR A 650 -15.39 6.76 -9.17
CA THR A 650 -16.13 5.71 -8.47
C THR A 650 -15.95 5.81 -6.97
N LEU A 651 -14.69 5.84 -6.48
CA LEU A 651 -14.39 5.96 -5.06
C LEU A 651 -14.95 7.25 -4.44
N VAL A 652 -14.73 8.38 -5.10
CA VAL A 652 -15.20 9.70 -4.62
C VAL A 652 -16.72 9.74 -4.51
N ARG A 653 -17.44 9.19 -5.50
CA ARG A 653 -18.91 9.12 -5.48
C ARG A 653 -19.41 8.20 -4.36
N ASP A 654 -18.76 7.08 -4.14
CA ASP A 654 -19.12 6.16 -3.06
C ASP A 654 -18.93 6.82 -1.69
N PHE A 655 -17.82 7.53 -1.47
CA PHE A 655 -17.60 8.26 -0.22
C PHE A 655 -18.57 9.42 -0.02
N LYS A 656 -18.92 10.14 -1.09
CA LYS A 656 -19.94 11.21 -1.03
C LYS A 656 -21.31 10.67 -0.68
N ARG A 657 -21.69 9.50 -1.22
CA ARG A 657 -22.99 8.84 -0.94
C ARG A 657 -23.01 8.18 0.44
N HIS A 658 -21.86 7.67 0.89
CA HIS A 658 -21.72 6.91 2.12
C HIS A 658 -20.47 7.36 2.90
N PRO A 659 -20.52 8.51 3.61
CA PRO A 659 -19.36 9.04 4.34
C PRO A 659 -18.74 8.07 5.37
N ASP A 660 -19.57 7.23 5.99
CA ASP A 660 -19.15 6.21 6.97
C ASP A 660 -18.78 4.85 6.35
N LEU A 661 -18.73 4.73 5.01
CA LEU A 661 -18.52 3.46 4.31
C LEU A 661 -17.30 2.69 4.83
N LEU A 662 -16.14 3.37 4.92
CA LEU A 662 -14.91 2.73 5.37
C LEU A 662 -14.95 2.36 6.86
N ARG A 663 -15.62 3.17 7.68
CA ARG A 663 -15.81 2.87 9.11
C ARG A 663 -16.68 1.64 9.31
N HIS A 664 -17.81 1.57 8.61
CA HIS A 664 -18.68 0.40 8.64
C HIS A 664 -17.95 -0.85 8.16
N ARG A 665 -17.21 -0.74 7.05
CA ARG A 665 -16.43 -1.87 6.51
C ARG A 665 -15.34 -2.32 7.46
N TYR A 666 -14.59 -1.39 8.06
CA TYR A 666 -13.58 -1.68 9.07
C TYR A 666 -14.18 -2.41 10.29
N VAL A 667 -15.30 -1.91 10.84
CA VAL A 667 -15.97 -2.53 11.99
C VAL A 667 -16.49 -3.93 11.65
N PHE A 668 -17.05 -4.10 10.45
CA PHE A 668 -17.55 -5.39 9.95
C PHE A 668 -16.42 -6.42 9.82
N GLU A 669 -15.32 -6.07 9.15
CA GLU A 669 -14.19 -6.98 9.00
C GLU A 669 -13.49 -7.27 10.33
N LYS A 670 -13.41 -6.27 11.23
CA LYS A 670 -12.94 -6.49 12.60
C LYS A 670 -13.75 -7.58 13.32
N LYS A 671 -15.08 -7.56 13.21
CA LYS A 671 -15.94 -8.59 13.81
C LYS A 671 -15.63 -9.98 13.23
N GLY A 672 -15.44 -10.07 11.92
CA GLY A 672 -15.03 -11.31 11.24
C GLY A 672 -13.70 -11.84 11.77
N TRP A 673 -12.68 -11.00 11.87
CA TRP A 673 -11.37 -11.42 12.41
C TRP A 673 -11.46 -11.80 13.88
N ASP A 674 -12.25 -11.06 14.66
CA ASP A 674 -12.50 -11.40 16.06
C ASP A 674 -13.18 -12.77 16.21
N CYS A 675 -14.11 -13.10 15.32
CA CYS A 675 -14.78 -14.39 15.23
C CYS A 675 -13.79 -15.50 14.87
N TYR A 676 -13.02 -15.31 13.80
CA TYR A 676 -12.02 -16.25 13.33
C TYR A 676 -11.06 -16.69 14.44
N TYR A 677 -10.44 -15.75 15.17
CA TYR A 677 -9.50 -16.11 16.22
C TYR A 677 -10.17 -16.79 17.44
N ARG A 678 -11.41 -16.41 17.79
CA ARG A 678 -12.15 -17.11 18.86
C ARG A 678 -12.46 -18.56 18.49
N ILE A 679 -12.81 -18.82 17.24
CA ILE A 679 -13.03 -20.19 16.73
C ILE A 679 -11.76 -21.02 16.93
N LEU A 680 -10.60 -20.48 16.53
CA LEU A 680 -9.32 -21.16 16.68
C LEU A 680 -9.00 -21.43 18.15
N ASP A 681 -9.23 -20.46 19.04
CA ASP A 681 -9.04 -20.61 20.49
C ASP A 681 -9.91 -21.74 21.08
N GLN A 682 -11.15 -21.92 20.60
CA GLN A 682 -12.04 -22.99 21.06
C GLN A 682 -11.69 -24.34 20.44
N ALA A 683 -11.38 -24.37 19.15
CA ALA A 683 -10.98 -25.58 18.44
C ALA A 683 -9.71 -26.19 19.05
N GLU A 684 -8.70 -25.36 19.37
CA GLU A 684 -7.47 -25.79 20.04
C GLU A 684 -7.75 -26.43 21.41
N LYS A 685 -8.60 -25.80 22.23
CA LYS A 685 -9.02 -26.36 23.52
C LYS A 685 -9.75 -27.68 23.36
N GLY A 686 -10.66 -27.77 22.39
CA GLY A 686 -11.40 -28.99 22.13
C GLY A 686 -10.50 -30.12 21.60
N LEU A 687 -9.51 -29.80 20.76
CA LEU A 687 -8.48 -30.76 20.31
C LEU A 687 -7.66 -31.28 21.48
N ALA A 688 -7.25 -30.41 22.41
CA ALA A 688 -6.53 -30.82 23.63
C ALA A 688 -7.35 -31.75 24.53
N ARG A 689 -8.69 -31.62 24.51
CA ARG A 689 -9.63 -32.50 25.22
C ARG A 689 -10.04 -33.75 24.43
N GLY A 690 -9.59 -33.91 23.18
CA GLY A 690 -9.98 -35.02 22.31
C GLY A 690 -11.45 -34.97 21.88
N GLU A 691 -12.05 -33.78 21.80
CA GLU A 691 -13.47 -33.62 21.45
C GLU A 691 -13.75 -34.08 20.01
N PRO A 692 -14.77 -34.95 19.78
CA PRO A 692 -15.07 -35.48 18.45
C PRO A 692 -15.29 -34.41 17.38
N PHE A 693 -15.96 -33.31 17.74
CA PHE A 693 -16.23 -32.20 16.82
C PHE A 693 -14.94 -31.50 16.37
N SER A 694 -14.05 -31.18 17.31
CA SER A 694 -12.77 -30.51 17.00
C SER A 694 -11.85 -31.42 16.19
N LEU A 695 -11.85 -32.73 16.46
CA LEU A 695 -11.14 -33.74 15.66
C LEU A 695 -11.69 -33.82 14.23
N ASP A 696 -13.02 -33.72 14.05
CA ASP A 696 -13.64 -33.66 12.72
C ASP A 696 -13.24 -32.39 11.95
N LEU A 697 -13.25 -31.22 12.61
CA LEU A 697 -12.77 -29.98 12.01
C LEU A 697 -11.32 -30.11 11.53
N ARG A 698 -10.44 -30.67 12.37
CA ARG A 698 -9.03 -30.92 12.00
C ARG A 698 -8.92 -31.82 10.78
N ARG A 699 -9.67 -32.93 10.75
CA ARG A 699 -9.68 -33.86 9.62
C ARG A 699 -10.10 -33.17 8.31
N LYS A 700 -11.13 -32.32 8.36
CA LYS A 700 -11.60 -31.55 7.19
C LYS A 700 -10.56 -30.53 6.73
N ALA A 701 -9.97 -29.79 7.68
CA ALA A 701 -8.90 -28.83 7.41
C ALA A 701 -7.69 -29.50 6.72
N MET A 702 -7.22 -30.63 7.28
CA MET A 702 -6.13 -31.42 6.69
C MET A 702 -6.49 -31.89 5.28
N LYS A 703 -7.69 -32.44 5.07
CA LYS A 703 -8.14 -32.91 3.74
C LYS A 703 -8.11 -31.78 2.69
N ILE A 704 -8.53 -30.56 3.07
CA ILE A 704 -8.50 -29.42 2.15
C ILE A 704 -7.05 -29.04 1.83
N LEU A 705 -6.21 -28.89 2.86
CA LEU A 705 -4.82 -28.48 2.69
C LEU A 705 -3.98 -29.53 1.96
N ASP A 706 -4.18 -30.82 2.20
CA ASP A 706 -3.48 -31.90 1.48
C ASP A 706 -3.78 -31.88 -0.02
N ALA A 707 -4.97 -31.41 -0.43
CA ALA A 707 -5.32 -31.24 -1.83
C ALA A 707 -4.67 -30.00 -2.48
N CYS A 708 -4.19 -29.06 -1.66
CA CYS A 708 -3.52 -27.83 -2.09
C CYS A 708 -1.99 -27.97 -2.18
N GLU A 709 -1.42 -29.11 -1.78
CA GLU A 709 0.02 -29.34 -1.84
C GLU A 709 0.50 -29.49 -3.29
N LEU A 710 1.44 -28.65 -3.70
CA LEU A 710 2.08 -28.73 -5.01
C LEU A 710 3.07 -29.90 -5.03
N ARG A 711 2.65 -31.02 -5.63
CA ARG A 711 3.48 -32.22 -5.78
C ARG A 711 4.30 -32.13 -7.07
N LEU A 712 5.63 -32.26 -6.95
CA LEU A 712 6.64 -32.19 -8.02
C LEU A 712 6.97 -33.53 -8.67
#